data_AF-A0A812MMK3-F1
#
_entry.id   AF-A0A812MMK3-F1
#
_cell.length_a   1.000
_cell.length_b   1.000
_cell.length_c   1.000
_cell.angle_alpha   90.00
_cell.angle_beta   90.00
_cell.angle_gamma   90.00
#
_symmetry.space_group_name_H-M   'P 1'
#
loop_
_entity.id
_entity.type
_entity.pdbx_description
1 polymer ?
#
loop_
_entity_poly.entity_id
_entity_poly.type
_entity_poly.pdbx_seq_one_letter_code
_entity_poly.pdbx_strand_id
1 'polypeptide(L)'
;MASSSAAEETSYDLSVPEALLGFLEDAGIRLVRLEYLVELSASGRPLPRRQEAENEKTSSGAPALVESSELKEVRIDPNTAHMSVMLRHPVPRRVQVHLVSISHMWESMQHPDPWRFQLDAIVEDFRPRLLDSVVWIFYDFVSLHQYTRNEEQEMLFRRALRDIFVMYSHDAMEVHRIQTLTPESVRERCVAAHGSKIFVYWKEEQKMMDVCISQLKLNGTPYEERGWCRSEKEWSALREDSEKVFKLQAKVFHQKAESTTNLLIENLDDDKIAVLAAALPSYTKLKELVIMGSPENAWKADLAVVESGACNVEIACENVQDEDAIALAADLSKERCNHLERLHLKCETIGELGRQALEQMMGHRRASLVITLPDCSLGYVAQGIEPAVASETCVTLRILVFKRRPAEAVAAGPAQAGNKTYASGLLEPHASGGGAERTLSVPQPAEAGRPDTAEQTVSVHCLAGSSFGLEVNSAQTGWDVAAHIASRSGHPAETLVLTSGGCVIEQRERLLPQVQHGEITYVVQGLGAGRAATSWQRLLTNKTLSDTDVAALRETVSFTWNVDQSLKGIQLPSSRQSLTFGRSFNQSLEGIQLPSSLQSLTFGDKFNQSLEGIQLPSSLQSLTFGYLFNQSLEGIQLPSSLKSLTFGDKFNQSLEGIQLPSSLQSLTFGSDFNQSLEGIQLPSSLQSLTFGFHFSQILEGIQLPRSLQSLTFGWDFNQSLGGIQLPRSLQSLTFGGKFNQSLEGIQLPRSLQSLTFGPWFNQSLAGIQLPSSLQSLTFGDKFNQSLEGIQLPSSLQSLTFGGSDFNQSLEGIQLPSSLQSLTFGFHFSQSLEGIQLPRSLQSLMFGGKFKQSLEGIQLPSSLQSLTFGYDLNQSFKGIALPGSLQSLTFGYDFNQSLQGIQLPSSLQSLTFGYEFNQSLDGIQLPSSLQSLTFGWNFNRSLVRMQLPSSLQSLTFGHRFNQSLKGIQLPSSLQSLTFGYLFNQSLEGIQLPSSLNSLTFGDKFNKSLDGIQLPSSLQSLTFGEEFNRSLEGIQLPSSLQSLKFGAKFNQSLEGIQLPSSLKTFTSRAFCMGSA
;
A
#
# COMPACT_ATOMS: atom_id res chain seq x y z
N MET A 1 29.51 -0.77 -35.81
CA MET A 1 30.13 -1.97 -35.22
C MET A 1 31.20 -1.54 -34.23
N ALA A 2 30.83 -1.46 -32.96
CA ALA A 2 31.68 -1.56 -31.79
C ALA A 2 30.73 -2.06 -30.70
N SER A 3 31.04 -3.18 -30.05
CA SER A 3 30.12 -3.85 -29.12
C SER A 3 30.18 -3.20 -27.75
N SER A 4 29.04 -2.74 -27.24
CA SER A 4 28.85 -2.56 -25.80
C SER A 4 28.82 -3.95 -25.15
N SER A 5 29.90 -4.29 -24.45
CA SER A 5 29.90 -5.44 -23.53
C SER A 5 28.96 -5.15 -22.37
N ALA A 6 28.25 -6.18 -21.89
CA ALA A 6 27.61 -6.12 -20.59
C ALA A 6 28.66 -5.79 -19.52
N ALA A 7 28.29 -4.95 -18.54
CA ALA A 7 29.17 -4.58 -17.45
C ALA A 7 29.07 -5.65 -16.35
N GLU A 8 30.11 -6.47 -16.20
CA GLU A 8 30.22 -7.51 -15.19
C GLU A 8 30.06 -6.95 -13.76
N GLU A 9 29.46 -7.72 -12.85
CA GLU A 9 29.31 -7.32 -11.46
C GLU A 9 30.67 -7.11 -10.76
N THR A 10 31.03 -5.85 -10.62
CA THR A 10 32.35 -5.39 -10.16
C THR A 10 32.42 -5.43 -8.64
N SER A 11 32.77 -6.61 -8.10
CA SER A 11 33.00 -6.80 -6.67
C SER A 11 34.37 -6.22 -6.25
N TYR A 12 34.36 -5.28 -5.31
CA TYR A 12 35.58 -4.64 -4.79
C TYR A 12 36.12 -5.38 -3.56
N ASP A 13 37.24 -6.10 -3.72
CA ASP A 13 37.90 -6.81 -2.62
C ASP A 13 38.49 -5.84 -1.59
N LEU A 14 38.00 -5.91 -0.34
CA LEU A 14 38.39 -5.03 0.77
C LEU A 14 39.85 -5.20 1.25
N SER A 15 40.60 -6.15 0.71
CA SER A 15 42.02 -6.39 1.02
C SER A 15 42.97 -5.99 -0.12
N VAL A 16 42.47 -5.73 -1.33
CA VAL A 16 43.27 -5.47 -2.54
C VAL A 16 43.24 -3.99 -2.90
N PRO A 17 44.29 -3.18 -2.65
CA PRO A 17 44.19 -1.72 -2.79
C PRO A 17 43.96 -1.24 -4.24
N GLU A 18 44.25 -2.06 -5.25
CA GLU A 18 43.84 -1.81 -6.64
C GLU A 18 42.31 -1.72 -6.79
N ALA A 19 41.54 -2.50 -6.02
CA ALA A 19 40.07 -2.47 -6.04
C ALA A 19 39.52 -1.17 -5.45
N LEU A 20 40.17 -0.60 -4.41
CA LEU A 20 39.84 0.73 -3.90
C LEU A 20 40.06 1.82 -4.94
N LEU A 21 41.19 1.77 -5.65
CA LEU A 21 41.48 2.74 -6.72
C LEU A 21 40.50 2.61 -7.88
N GLY A 22 40.09 1.38 -8.23
CA GLY A 22 39.00 1.09 -9.16
C GLY A 22 37.70 1.75 -8.72
N PHE A 23 37.20 1.44 -7.51
CA PHE A 23 35.97 2.03 -6.99
C PHE A 23 35.98 3.56 -6.98
N LEU A 24 37.10 4.18 -6.57
CA LEU A 24 37.25 5.64 -6.57
C LEU A 24 37.09 6.24 -7.98
N GLU A 25 37.64 5.59 -9.01
CA GLU A 25 37.45 6.03 -10.40
C GLU A 25 36.04 5.72 -10.91
N ASP A 26 35.58 4.47 -10.77
CA ASP A 26 34.29 3.97 -11.29
C ASP A 26 33.12 4.82 -10.80
N ALA A 27 33.11 5.17 -9.50
CA ALA A 27 32.08 5.97 -8.86
C ALA A 27 32.34 7.49 -8.93
N GLY A 28 33.44 7.92 -9.55
CA GLY A 28 33.81 9.33 -9.65
C GLY A 28 34.08 9.99 -8.28
N ILE A 29 34.47 9.21 -7.27
CA ILE A 29 34.72 9.68 -5.91
C ILE A 29 36.06 10.41 -5.88
N ARG A 30 36.06 11.64 -5.37
CA ARG A 30 37.21 12.53 -5.44
C ARG A 30 37.64 12.97 -4.05
N LEU A 31 38.79 12.48 -3.61
CA LEU A 31 39.32 12.71 -2.27
C LEU A 31 39.81 14.16 -2.12
N VAL A 32 39.55 14.78 -0.97
CA VAL A 32 40.07 16.12 -0.63
C VAL A 32 41.48 16.01 -0.05
N ARG A 33 42.39 16.90 -0.46
CA ARG A 33 43.73 16.96 0.13
C ARG A 33 43.66 17.52 1.55
N LEU A 34 44.34 16.88 2.50
CA LEU A 34 44.52 17.46 3.83
C LEU A 34 45.22 18.83 3.80
N GLU A 35 46.15 19.05 2.85
CA GLU A 35 46.76 20.36 2.59
C GLU A 35 45.71 21.46 2.38
N TYR A 36 44.68 21.18 1.59
CA TYR A 36 43.57 22.10 1.35
C TYR A 36 42.69 22.29 2.60
N LEU A 37 42.46 21.24 3.39
CA LEU A 37 41.77 21.37 4.68
C LEU A 37 42.55 22.24 5.70
N VAL A 38 43.89 22.11 5.72
CA VAL A 38 44.77 22.98 6.52
C VAL A 38 44.62 24.44 6.10
N GLU A 39 44.52 24.72 4.81
CA GLU A 39 44.29 26.07 4.27
C GLU A 39 42.88 26.60 4.58
N LEU A 40 41.83 25.76 4.53
CA LEU A 40 40.47 26.14 4.93
C LEU A 40 40.40 26.50 6.42
N SER A 41 40.95 25.65 7.30
CA SER A 41 41.03 25.91 8.75
C SER A 41 41.81 27.21 9.03
N ALA A 42 43.00 27.37 8.43
CA ALA A 42 43.84 28.55 8.63
C ALA A 42 43.24 29.86 8.06
N SER A 43 42.44 29.78 7.00
CA SER A 43 41.68 30.92 6.44
C SER A 43 40.30 31.11 7.10
N GLY A 44 39.92 30.25 8.04
CA GLY A 44 38.64 30.29 8.73
C GLY A 44 37.42 29.96 7.87
N ARG A 45 37.60 29.32 6.71
CA ARG A 45 36.52 28.96 5.78
C ARG A 45 35.80 27.67 6.21
N PRO A 46 34.48 27.55 5.98
CA PRO A 46 33.75 26.28 6.13
C PRO A 46 34.13 25.28 5.04
N LEU A 47 33.73 24.01 5.23
CA LEU A 47 33.91 22.96 4.22
C LEU A 47 33.07 23.27 2.96
N PRO A 48 33.68 23.33 1.76
CA PRO A 48 32.95 23.46 0.51
C PRO A 48 32.26 22.15 0.12
N ARG A 49 31.22 22.25 -0.72
CA ARG A 49 30.67 21.09 -1.44
C ARG A 49 31.60 20.66 -2.56
N ARG A 50 31.49 19.40 -2.98
CA ARG A 50 32.22 18.82 -4.14
C ARG A 50 32.36 19.79 -5.32
N GLN A 51 31.25 20.29 -5.86
CA GLN A 51 31.26 21.13 -7.08
C GLN A 51 31.83 22.54 -6.87
N GLU A 52 31.96 23.01 -5.63
CA GLU A 52 32.64 24.28 -5.32
C GLU A 52 34.16 24.07 -5.32
N ALA A 53 34.63 23.06 -4.59
CA ALA A 53 36.06 22.74 -4.50
C ALA A 53 36.66 22.07 -5.75
N GLU A 54 35.83 21.65 -6.72
CA GLU A 54 36.28 21.17 -8.04
C GLU A 54 37.20 22.15 -8.77
N ASN A 55 36.99 23.45 -8.57
CA ASN A 55 37.72 24.52 -9.26
C ASN A 55 38.77 25.20 -8.35
N GLU A 56 38.89 24.78 -7.09
CA GLU A 56 39.83 25.35 -6.13
C GLU A 56 41.21 24.67 -6.16
N LYS A 57 42.22 25.40 -5.69
CA LYS A 57 43.62 24.96 -5.66
C LYS A 57 44.27 25.34 -4.34
N THR A 58 45.22 24.53 -3.91
CA THR A 58 46.09 24.81 -2.76
C THR A 58 47.05 25.96 -3.07
N SER A 59 47.67 26.52 -2.03
CA SER A 59 48.77 27.49 -2.15
C SER A 59 49.99 26.95 -2.92
N SER A 60 50.18 25.62 -2.95
CA SER A 60 51.19 24.94 -3.78
C SER A 60 50.80 24.78 -5.25
N GLY A 61 49.58 25.17 -5.63
CA GLY A 61 49.05 25.15 -7.00
C GLY A 61 48.39 23.84 -7.43
N ALA A 62 48.32 22.84 -6.54
CA ALA A 62 47.65 21.57 -6.81
C ALA A 62 46.11 21.71 -6.73
N PRO A 63 45.32 20.92 -7.48
CA PRO A 63 43.86 20.88 -7.33
C PRO A 63 43.46 20.49 -5.91
N ALA A 64 42.48 21.17 -5.31
CA ALA A 64 42.00 20.88 -3.95
C ALA A 64 41.53 19.43 -3.77
N LEU A 65 40.97 18.84 -4.84
CA LEU A 65 40.41 17.49 -4.89
C LEU A 65 41.21 16.63 -5.88
N VAL A 66 41.83 15.55 -5.39
CA VAL A 66 42.76 14.65 -6.12
C VAL A 66 42.17 14.21 -7.46
N GLU A 67 42.90 14.34 -8.56
CA GLU A 67 42.42 14.00 -9.90
C GLU A 67 42.51 12.50 -10.22
N SER A 68 41.63 12.01 -11.09
CA SER A 68 41.67 10.61 -11.58
C SER A 68 42.95 10.30 -12.38
N SER A 69 43.63 11.33 -12.89
CA SER A 69 44.99 11.28 -13.45
C SER A 69 46.03 10.89 -12.39
N GLU A 70 45.94 11.45 -11.18
CA GLU A 70 46.84 11.15 -10.05
C GLU A 70 46.56 9.79 -9.42
N LEU A 71 45.29 9.36 -9.35
CA LEU A 71 44.92 8.01 -8.91
C LEU A 71 45.64 6.93 -9.76
N LYS A 72 45.78 7.16 -11.08
CA LYS A 72 46.50 6.28 -12.01
C LYS A 72 48.03 6.34 -11.89
N GLU A 73 48.59 7.29 -11.15
CA GLU A 73 50.03 7.35 -10.83
C GLU A 73 50.38 6.70 -9.47
N VAL A 74 49.36 6.28 -8.71
CA VAL A 74 49.55 5.45 -7.52
C VAL A 74 50.17 4.11 -7.92
N ARG A 75 51.11 3.63 -7.10
CA ARG A 75 51.66 2.28 -7.16
C ARG A 75 51.56 1.65 -5.79
N ILE A 76 51.12 0.41 -5.76
CA ILE A 76 50.98 -0.42 -4.58
C ILE A 76 52.18 -1.35 -4.55
N ASP A 77 52.85 -1.46 -3.40
CA ASP A 77 53.90 -2.45 -3.20
C ASP A 77 53.27 -3.83 -2.93
N PRO A 78 53.57 -4.87 -3.73
CA PRO A 78 52.88 -6.16 -3.64
C PRO A 78 53.25 -7.01 -2.43
N ASN A 79 54.20 -6.58 -1.59
CA ASN A 79 54.62 -7.28 -0.37
C ASN A 79 54.08 -6.62 0.91
N THR A 80 53.70 -5.34 0.83
CA THR A 80 53.33 -4.50 1.99
C THR A 80 51.98 -3.78 1.83
N ALA A 81 51.33 -3.90 0.68
CA ALA A 81 50.13 -3.17 0.28
C ALA A 81 50.25 -1.63 0.36
N HIS A 82 51.47 -1.09 0.54
CA HIS A 82 51.69 0.33 0.71
C HIS A 82 51.51 1.08 -0.62
N MET A 83 50.51 1.98 -0.63
CA MET A 83 50.28 2.92 -1.72
C MET A 83 51.30 4.05 -1.71
N SER A 84 51.79 4.42 -2.88
CA SER A 84 52.66 5.57 -3.08
C SER A 84 52.33 6.30 -4.39
N VAL A 85 52.51 7.62 -4.44
CA VAL A 85 52.25 8.45 -5.63
C VAL A 85 53.49 9.30 -5.97
N MET A 86 53.62 9.72 -7.23
CA MET A 86 54.69 10.63 -7.65
C MET A 86 54.26 12.10 -7.46
N LEU A 87 54.75 12.76 -6.40
CA LEU A 87 54.62 14.21 -6.30
C LEU A 87 55.59 14.87 -7.28
N ARG A 88 55.05 15.58 -8.27
CA ARG A 88 55.82 16.23 -9.35
C ARG A 88 56.39 17.61 -8.97
N HIS A 89 56.00 18.16 -7.82
CA HIS A 89 56.38 19.49 -7.31
C HIS A 89 56.58 19.43 -5.79
N PRO A 90 57.53 20.20 -5.20
CA PRO A 90 58.53 21.06 -5.84
C PRO A 90 59.71 20.29 -6.48
N VAL A 91 59.89 19.01 -6.11
CA VAL A 91 60.87 18.09 -6.71
C VAL A 91 60.17 16.74 -6.94
N PRO A 92 60.33 16.09 -8.10
CA PRO A 92 59.81 14.74 -8.34
C PRO A 92 60.26 13.73 -7.28
N ARG A 93 59.36 13.39 -6.34
CA ARG A 93 59.57 12.36 -5.32
C ARG A 93 58.37 11.44 -5.19
N ARG A 94 58.63 10.14 -5.09
CA ARG A 94 57.61 9.13 -4.74
C ARG A 94 57.42 9.15 -3.22
N VAL A 95 56.18 9.38 -2.78
CA VAL A 95 55.81 9.48 -1.35
C VAL A 95 54.70 8.51 -1.03
N GLN A 96 54.58 8.11 0.23
CA GLN A 96 53.47 7.27 0.71
C GLN A 96 52.14 8.03 0.62
N VAL A 97 51.06 7.30 0.33
CA VAL A 97 49.68 7.79 0.34
C VAL A 97 48.95 7.17 1.52
N HIS A 98 48.36 8.00 2.38
CA HIS A 98 47.36 7.56 3.35
C HIS A 98 45.97 7.97 2.87
N LEU A 99 45.07 7.00 2.80
CA LEU A 99 43.67 7.24 2.50
C LEU A 99 42.88 7.19 3.81
N VAL A 100 42.10 8.24 4.08
CA VAL A 100 41.37 8.40 5.34
C VAL A 100 39.90 8.68 5.03
N SER A 101 38.98 8.01 5.70
CA SER A 101 37.54 8.27 5.61
C SER A 101 37.03 8.87 6.90
N ILE A 102 36.25 9.95 6.78
CA ILE A 102 35.67 10.66 7.92
C ILE A 102 34.20 10.28 8.05
N SER A 103 33.88 9.50 9.08
CA SER A 103 32.50 9.32 9.53
C SER A 103 32.19 10.41 10.58
N HIS A 104 31.17 11.22 10.31
CA HIS A 104 30.90 12.43 11.10
C HIS A 104 29.40 12.68 11.29
N MET A 105 29.07 13.80 11.93
CA MET A 105 27.71 14.24 12.16
C MET A 105 27.40 15.50 11.37
N TRP A 106 26.47 15.39 10.41
CA TRP A 106 25.81 16.55 9.83
C TRP A 106 25.06 17.34 10.93
N GLU A 107 25.62 18.44 11.42
CA GLU A 107 25.05 19.24 12.52
C GLU A 107 23.92 20.18 12.06
N SER A 108 23.72 20.34 10.75
CA SER A 108 22.51 20.95 10.18
C SER A 108 22.09 20.26 8.89
N MET A 109 20.84 20.47 8.47
CA MET A 109 20.31 19.93 7.20
C MET A 109 20.98 20.55 5.96
N GLN A 110 21.54 21.76 6.06
CA GLN A 110 22.09 22.50 4.92
C GLN A 110 23.62 22.43 4.79
N HIS A 111 24.31 22.08 5.88
CA HIS A 111 25.78 22.02 5.94
C HIS A 111 26.23 21.13 7.12
N PRO A 112 27.24 20.25 6.95
CA PRO A 112 27.59 19.26 7.96
C PRO A 112 28.30 19.86 9.18
N ASP A 113 29.27 20.76 8.97
CA ASP A 113 30.02 21.43 10.05
C ASP A 113 29.92 22.96 9.94
N PRO A 114 28.81 23.59 10.36
CA PRO A 114 28.61 25.04 10.22
C PRO A 114 29.58 25.90 11.04
N TRP A 115 30.32 25.31 11.99
CA TRP A 115 31.19 26.02 12.92
C TRP A 115 32.70 25.77 12.69
N ARG A 116 33.04 24.82 11.81
CA ARG A 116 34.40 24.32 11.48
C ARG A 116 35.07 23.48 12.56
N PHE A 117 34.32 23.03 13.58
CA PHE A 117 34.87 22.26 14.70
C PHE A 117 35.37 20.87 14.26
N GLN A 118 34.71 20.26 13.29
CA GLN A 118 35.08 18.96 12.74
C GLN A 118 36.24 19.12 11.76
N LEU A 119 36.21 20.18 10.94
CA LEU A 119 37.34 20.58 10.08
C LEU A 119 38.62 20.81 10.91
N ASP A 120 38.53 21.61 11.97
CA ASP A 120 39.67 21.91 12.85
C ASP A 120 40.19 20.64 13.55
N ALA A 121 39.32 19.73 13.99
CA ALA A 121 39.73 18.44 14.57
C ALA A 121 40.45 17.52 13.57
N ILE A 122 39.93 17.37 12.34
CA ILE A 122 40.60 16.61 11.26
C ILE A 122 41.98 17.21 10.96
N VAL A 123 42.07 18.55 10.97
CA VAL A 123 43.31 19.27 10.74
C VAL A 123 44.29 19.13 11.91
N GLU A 124 43.84 19.04 13.16
CA GLU A 124 44.70 18.79 14.32
C GLU A 124 45.29 17.37 14.28
N ASP A 125 44.44 16.34 14.11
CA ASP A 125 44.85 14.94 14.17
C ASP A 125 45.75 14.50 13.00
N PHE A 126 45.49 14.97 11.79
CA PHE A 126 46.18 14.46 10.59
C PHE A 126 47.31 15.35 10.08
N ARG A 127 47.35 16.66 10.38
CA ARG A 127 48.42 17.58 9.92
C ARG A 127 49.85 17.07 10.19
N PRO A 128 50.18 16.41 11.33
CA PRO A 128 51.52 15.87 11.56
C PRO A 128 52.03 14.90 10.49
N ARG A 129 51.15 14.26 9.71
CA ARG A 129 51.53 13.28 8.68
C ARG A 129 52.03 13.91 7.38
N LEU A 130 51.74 15.19 7.11
CA LEU A 130 52.13 15.89 5.87
C LEU A 130 53.63 16.09 5.66
N LEU A 131 54.48 15.72 6.62
CA LEU A 131 55.93 15.87 6.53
C LEU A 131 56.54 14.96 5.44
N ASP A 132 56.18 13.68 5.47
CA ASP A 132 56.82 12.63 4.65
C ASP A 132 55.85 11.91 3.68
N SER A 133 54.54 12.12 3.83
CA SER A 133 53.50 11.47 3.03
C SER A 133 52.36 12.43 2.64
N VAL A 134 51.48 11.99 1.73
CA VAL A 134 50.23 12.70 1.43
C VAL A 134 49.07 12.02 2.15
N VAL A 135 48.13 12.83 2.64
CA VAL A 135 46.86 12.36 3.21
C VAL A 135 45.73 12.82 2.30
N TRP A 136 45.01 11.85 1.74
CA TRP A 136 43.83 12.07 0.89
C TRP A 136 42.60 11.59 1.64
N ILE A 137 41.61 12.46 1.76
CA ILE A 137 40.49 12.30 2.69
C ILE A 137 39.19 12.11 1.90
N PHE A 138 38.44 11.07 2.23
CA PHE A 138 37.04 10.96 1.89
C PHE A 138 36.22 11.66 2.98
N TYR A 139 35.50 12.71 2.57
CA TYR A 139 34.49 13.38 3.39
C TYR A 139 33.28 13.59 2.47
N ASP A 140 32.17 12.91 2.75
CA ASP A 140 30.99 12.78 1.86
C ASP A 140 30.59 14.10 1.16
N PHE A 141 30.49 15.18 1.91
CA PHE A 141 30.08 16.52 1.46
C PHE A 141 31.04 17.14 0.42
N VAL A 142 32.33 16.83 0.52
CA VAL A 142 33.40 17.36 -0.35
C VAL A 142 33.73 16.38 -1.48
N SER A 143 33.54 15.08 -1.26
CA SER A 143 33.91 14.01 -2.18
C SER A 143 32.78 13.54 -3.11
N LEU A 144 31.52 13.80 -2.78
CA LEU A 144 30.33 13.43 -3.56
C LEU A 144 29.50 14.66 -3.95
N HIS A 145 28.82 14.62 -5.11
CA HIS A 145 27.99 15.72 -5.62
C HIS A 145 26.77 16.04 -4.70
N GLN A 146 26.71 17.24 -4.11
CA GLN A 146 25.77 17.55 -3.01
C GLN A 146 24.50 18.31 -3.42
N TYR A 147 24.60 19.26 -4.34
CA TYR A 147 23.46 20.05 -4.84
C TYR A 147 23.19 19.74 -6.31
N THR A 148 22.12 20.35 -6.86
CA THR A 148 21.54 20.20 -8.20
C THR A 148 22.45 19.51 -9.22
N ARG A 149 22.20 18.21 -9.44
CA ARG A 149 23.02 17.33 -10.27
C ARG A 149 22.43 17.24 -11.68
N ASN A 150 23.30 17.16 -12.69
CA ASN A 150 22.91 16.65 -14.00
C ASN A 150 22.83 15.10 -13.97
N GLU A 151 22.39 14.48 -15.07
CA GLU A 151 22.19 13.02 -15.16
C GLU A 151 23.47 12.21 -14.89
N GLU A 152 24.62 12.69 -15.38
CA GLU A 152 25.94 12.09 -15.14
C GLU A 152 26.36 12.18 -13.66
N GLN A 153 26.21 13.35 -13.05
CA GLN A 153 26.51 13.57 -11.63
C GLN A 153 25.58 12.78 -10.70
N GLU A 154 24.31 12.60 -11.09
CA GLU A 154 23.35 11.73 -10.39
C GLU A 154 23.74 10.25 -10.53
N MET A 155 24.16 9.80 -11.72
CA MET A 155 24.65 8.43 -11.95
C MET A 155 25.88 8.12 -11.10
N LEU A 156 26.89 9.00 -11.09
CA LEU A 156 28.08 8.86 -10.27
C LEU A 156 27.74 8.88 -8.76
N PHE A 157 26.88 9.80 -8.33
CA PHE A 157 26.42 9.86 -6.93
C PHE A 157 25.70 8.58 -6.49
N ARG A 158 24.81 8.02 -7.32
CA ARG A 158 24.13 6.74 -7.05
C ARG A 158 25.11 5.58 -6.98
N ARG A 159 26.08 5.51 -7.90
CA ARG A 159 27.13 4.47 -7.90
C ARG A 159 28.01 4.56 -6.65
N ALA A 160 28.41 5.77 -6.24
CA ALA A 160 29.16 5.99 -5.01
C ALA A 160 28.37 5.56 -3.77
N LEU A 161 27.07 5.84 -3.69
CA LEU A 161 26.23 5.41 -2.57
C LEU A 161 25.99 3.90 -2.51
N ARG A 162 25.98 3.20 -3.66
CA ARG A 162 25.77 1.74 -3.74
C ARG A 162 26.82 0.98 -2.93
N ASP A 163 28.09 1.27 -3.18
CA ASP A 163 29.23 0.53 -2.62
C ASP A 163 30.00 1.35 -1.57
N ILE A 164 29.35 2.38 -1.01
CA ILE A 164 29.96 3.38 -0.09
C ILE A 164 30.65 2.76 1.14
N PHE A 165 30.27 1.54 1.51
CA PHE A 165 30.89 0.78 2.61
C PHE A 165 32.38 0.54 2.37
N VAL A 166 32.85 0.44 1.11
CA VAL A 166 34.26 0.26 0.75
C VAL A 166 35.13 1.37 1.35
N MET A 167 34.64 2.61 1.37
CA MET A 167 35.34 3.75 2.01
C MET A 167 35.52 3.59 3.52
N TYR A 168 34.73 2.73 4.17
CA TYR A 168 34.69 2.54 5.61
C TYR A 168 35.19 1.17 6.10
N SER A 169 35.31 0.17 5.22
CA SER A 169 35.73 -1.20 5.58
C SER A 169 36.98 -1.73 4.88
N HIS A 170 37.50 -1.06 3.84
CA HIS A 170 38.70 -1.53 3.14
C HIS A 170 39.97 -1.32 3.99
N ASP A 171 40.87 -2.32 4.03
CA ASP A 171 42.12 -2.28 4.80
C ASP A 171 43.04 -1.10 4.45
N ALA A 172 43.00 -0.64 3.20
CA ALA A 172 43.77 0.50 2.70
C ALA A 172 43.21 1.88 3.15
N MET A 173 42.01 1.91 3.75
CA MET A 173 41.38 3.11 4.31
C MET A 173 41.55 3.14 5.84
N GLU A 174 42.07 4.22 6.40
CA GLU A 174 41.88 4.55 7.83
C GLU A 174 40.48 5.16 8.02
N VAL A 175 39.77 4.85 9.11
CA VAL A 175 38.47 5.50 9.42
C VAL A 175 38.57 6.27 10.71
N HIS A 176 38.35 7.57 10.62
CA HIS A 176 38.21 8.48 11.75
C HIS A 176 36.73 8.75 12.02
N ARG A 177 36.31 8.74 13.30
CA ARG A 177 34.91 8.87 13.71
C ARG A 177 34.71 10.07 14.63
N ILE A 178 34.11 11.14 14.12
CA ILE A 178 33.81 12.36 14.87
C ILE A 178 32.48 12.17 15.59
N GLN A 179 32.55 11.62 16.81
CA GLN A 179 31.37 11.22 17.59
C GLN A 179 30.79 12.33 18.47
N THR A 180 31.46 13.48 18.57
CA THR A 180 31.05 14.65 19.36
C THR A 180 30.48 15.75 18.47
N LEU A 181 29.37 16.36 18.89
CA LEU A 181 28.83 17.58 18.28
C LEU A 181 29.69 18.78 18.70
N THR A 182 29.70 19.83 17.88
CA THR A 182 30.34 21.11 18.23
C THR A 182 29.83 21.59 19.61
N PRO A 183 30.72 21.71 20.63
CA PRO A 183 30.33 22.17 21.96
C PRO A 183 29.74 23.59 21.90
N GLU A 184 28.75 23.88 22.75
CA GLU A 184 28.03 25.16 22.73
C GLU A 184 28.98 26.37 22.86
N SER A 185 29.96 26.31 23.77
CA SER A 185 30.99 27.36 23.90
C SER A 185 31.91 27.51 22.68
N VAL A 186 32.02 26.49 21.81
CA VAL A 186 32.70 26.60 20.51
C VAL A 186 31.78 27.29 19.51
N ARG A 187 30.49 26.94 19.47
CA ARG A 187 29.49 27.59 18.60
C ARG A 187 29.42 29.09 18.85
N GLU A 188 29.35 29.49 20.12
CA GLU A 188 29.37 30.89 20.56
C GLU A 188 30.65 31.61 20.11
N ARG A 189 31.83 31.02 20.34
CA ARG A 189 33.12 31.61 19.92
C ARG A 189 33.23 31.74 18.40
N CYS A 190 32.78 30.76 17.63
CA CYS A 190 32.82 30.83 16.16
C CYS A 190 31.91 31.95 15.63
N VAL A 191 30.68 32.06 16.12
CA VAL A 191 29.74 33.15 15.75
C VAL A 191 30.30 34.52 16.14
N ALA A 192 30.93 34.65 17.32
CA ALA A 192 31.53 35.90 17.79
C ALA A 192 32.79 36.31 17.00
N ALA A 193 33.60 35.35 16.54
CA ALA A 193 34.89 35.62 15.90
C ALA A 193 34.83 35.72 14.36
N HIS A 194 33.90 35.02 13.70
CA HIS A 194 33.84 34.93 12.22
C HIS A 194 32.51 35.43 11.64
N GLY A 195 31.61 35.94 12.49
CA GLY A 195 30.27 36.35 12.10
C GLY A 195 29.30 35.17 12.02
N SER A 196 28.02 35.50 11.79
CA SER A 196 26.92 34.56 11.93
C SER A 196 26.41 33.96 10.62
N LYS A 197 27.14 34.02 9.50
CA LYS A 197 26.65 33.58 8.18
C LYS A 197 27.49 32.48 7.53
N ILE A 198 26.83 31.66 6.73
CA ILE A 198 27.44 30.58 5.94
C ILE A 198 26.75 30.46 4.56
N PHE A 199 27.53 30.14 3.53
CA PHE A 199 27.06 30.03 2.14
C PHE A 199 26.48 28.63 1.87
N VAL A 200 25.16 28.51 1.73
CA VAL A 200 24.45 27.22 1.63
C VAL A 200 23.49 27.16 0.45
N TYR A 201 23.09 25.94 0.06
CA TYR A 201 22.08 25.71 -0.97
C TYR A 201 20.70 25.70 -0.29
N TRP A 202 19.86 26.68 -0.62
CA TRP A 202 18.55 26.84 0.00
C TRP A 202 17.49 26.20 -0.88
N LYS A 203 16.98 25.04 -0.46
CA LYS A 203 16.13 24.17 -1.29
C LYS A 203 14.81 24.83 -1.66
N GLU A 204 14.27 25.65 -0.78
CA GLU A 204 13.04 26.43 -0.95
C GLU A 204 13.17 27.46 -2.08
N GLU A 205 14.38 27.96 -2.33
CA GLU A 205 14.70 28.99 -3.33
C GLU A 205 15.51 28.42 -4.53
N GLN A 206 15.80 27.12 -4.52
CA GLN A 206 16.62 26.37 -5.50
C GLN A 206 17.99 26.99 -5.83
N LYS A 207 18.56 27.80 -4.93
CA LYS A 207 19.76 28.63 -5.19
C LYS A 207 20.75 28.66 -4.03
N MET A 208 21.96 29.14 -4.34
CA MET A 208 23.06 29.33 -3.39
C MET A 208 23.00 30.72 -2.75
N MET A 209 23.13 30.83 -1.43
CA MET A 209 23.03 32.11 -0.71
C MET A 209 23.66 32.09 0.69
N ASP A 210 24.06 33.27 1.18
CA ASP A 210 24.54 33.47 2.56
C ASP A 210 23.37 33.50 3.56
N VAL A 211 23.25 32.42 4.34
CA VAL A 211 22.21 32.23 5.36
C VAL A 211 22.81 32.40 6.76
N CYS A 212 22.03 32.93 7.71
CA CYS A 212 22.49 33.02 9.09
C CYS A 212 22.57 31.62 9.71
N ILE A 213 23.63 31.30 10.47
CA ILE A 213 23.84 30.01 11.14
C ILE A 213 22.66 29.70 12.09
N SER A 214 22.04 30.72 12.67
CA SER A 214 20.81 30.60 13.50
C SER A 214 19.53 30.30 12.71
N GLN A 215 19.57 30.31 11.38
CA GLN A 215 18.45 29.93 10.49
C GLN A 215 18.64 28.51 9.91
N LEU A 216 19.80 27.87 10.13
CA LEU A 216 20.03 26.50 9.70
C LEU A 216 19.17 25.54 10.53
N LYS A 217 18.67 24.48 9.89
CA LYS A 217 17.88 23.46 10.58
C LYS A 217 18.83 22.49 11.28
N LEU A 218 19.16 22.81 12.53
CA LEU A 218 20.14 22.06 13.32
C LEU A 218 19.70 20.61 13.60
N ASN A 219 20.68 19.72 13.69
CA ASN A 219 20.51 18.30 13.97
C ASN A 219 21.34 17.91 15.21
N GLY A 220 20.66 17.82 16.35
CA GLY A 220 21.25 17.47 17.64
C GLY A 220 21.25 15.98 17.99
N THR A 221 20.85 15.08 17.07
CA THR A 221 20.82 13.62 17.35
C THR A 221 22.23 13.11 17.67
N PRO A 222 22.44 12.29 18.71
CA PRO A 222 23.73 11.65 19.01
C PRO A 222 24.27 10.80 17.86
N TYR A 223 25.60 10.67 17.75
CA TYR A 223 26.27 9.92 16.68
C TYR A 223 25.70 8.49 16.51
N GLU A 224 25.55 7.76 17.62
CA GLU A 224 25.10 6.35 17.65
C GLU A 224 23.63 6.15 17.22
N GLU A 225 22.83 7.21 17.24
CA GLU A 225 21.39 7.20 16.92
C GLU A 225 21.13 7.60 15.46
N ARG A 226 22.14 8.10 14.75
CA ARG A 226 22.04 8.45 13.32
C ARG A 226 22.18 7.20 12.45
N GLY A 227 21.16 6.89 11.66
CA GLY A 227 21.09 5.68 10.84
C GLY A 227 22.21 5.51 9.80
N TRP A 228 22.94 6.57 9.45
CA TRP A 228 24.14 6.49 8.59
C TRP A 228 25.41 6.28 9.42
N CYS A 229 25.70 7.17 10.38
CA CYS A 229 26.85 7.07 11.29
C CYS A 229 26.93 5.72 12.03
N ARG A 230 25.77 5.13 12.38
CA ARG A 230 25.68 3.76 12.90
C ARG A 230 26.22 2.72 11.92
N SER A 231 25.81 2.81 10.66
CA SER A 231 26.26 1.92 9.59
C SER A 231 27.77 2.06 9.37
N GLU A 232 28.28 3.29 9.31
CA GLU A 232 29.71 3.60 9.15
C GLU A 232 30.56 3.11 10.33
N LYS A 233 30.05 3.25 11.57
CA LYS A 233 30.66 2.65 12.76
C LYS A 233 30.68 1.14 12.70
N GLU A 234 29.58 0.51 12.29
CA GLU A 234 29.48 -0.94 12.20
C GLU A 234 30.41 -1.48 11.10
N TRP A 235 30.47 -0.87 9.90
CA TRP A 235 31.44 -1.20 8.85
C TRP A 235 32.91 -1.06 9.30
N SER A 236 33.25 0.08 9.93
CA SER A 236 34.63 0.37 10.36
C SER A 236 35.10 -0.41 11.58
N ALA A 237 34.19 -1.03 12.35
CA ALA A 237 34.52 -1.83 13.53
C ALA A 237 34.83 -3.31 13.20
N LEU A 238 34.81 -3.71 11.92
CA LEU A 238 34.78 -5.13 11.53
C LEU A 238 35.84 -5.51 10.49
N ARG A 239 36.84 -4.66 10.27
CA ARG A 239 37.98 -4.81 9.33
C ARG A 239 38.55 -6.23 9.26
N GLU A 240 38.93 -6.81 10.40
CA GLU A 240 39.56 -8.13 10.50
C GLU A 240 38.61 -9.32 10.21
N ASP A 241 37.33 -9.06 9.98
CA ASP A 241 36.33 -10.10 9.75
C ASP A 241 35.25 -9.59 8.78
N SER A 242 35.55 -9.69 7.49
CA SER A 242 34.64 -9.36 6.39
C SER A 242 33.32 -10.15 6.45
N GLU A 243 33.33 -11.36 7.03
CA GLU A 243 32.11 -12.14 7.27
C GLU A 243 31.24 -11.47 8.35
N LYS A 244 31.82 -10.87 9.39
CA LYS A 244 31.10 -10.00 10.34
C LYS A 244 30.70 -8.67 9.70
N VAL A 245 31.52 -8.02 8.87
CA VAL A 245 31.11 -6.81 8.11
C VAL A 245 29.82 -7.11 7.36
N PHE A 246 29.81 -8.21 6.61
CA PHE A 246 28.67 -8.71 5.86
C PHE A 246 27.47 -9.06 6.76
N LYS A 247 27.69 -9.72 7.91
CA LYS A 247 26.62 -10.02 8.88
C LYS A 247 26.02 -8.78 9.53
N LEU A 248 26.77 -7.69 9.74
CA LEU A 248 26.21 -6.43 10.24
C LEU A 248 25.61 -5.56 9.13
N GLN A 249 26.16 -5.58 7.92
CA GLN A 249 25.50 -5.05 6.72
C GLN A 249 24.12 -5.69 6.53
N ALA A 250 24.06 -7.03 6.53
CA ALA A 250 22.81 -7.78 6.48
C ALA A 250 21.88 -7.40 7.64
N LYS A 251 22.38 -7.30 8.89
CA LYS A 251 21.56 -6.88 10.04
C LYS A 251 20.96 -5.47 9.89
N VAL A 252 21.74 -4.47 9.45
CA VAL A 252 21.24 -3.11 9.22
C VAL A 252 20.30 -3.07 8.02
N PHE A 253 20.59 -3.84 6.98
CA PHE A 253 19.74 -4.02 5.82
C PHE A 253 18.38 -4.61 6.20
N HIS A 254 18.35 -5.73 6.92
CA HIS A 254 17.13 -6.34 7.44
C HIS A 254 16.35 -5.35 8.33
N GLN A 255 17.00 -4.60 9.22
CA GLN A 255 16.31 -3.60 10.05
C GLN A 255 15.67 -2.45 9.25
N LYS A 256 16.31 -1.99 8.17
CA LYS A 256 15.71 -1.02 7.25
C LYS A 256 14.55 -1.68 6.48
N ALA A 257 14.78 -2.85 5.89
CA ALA A 257 13.80 -3.62 5.12
C ALA A 257 12.52 -3.93 5.92
N GLU A 258 12.63 -4.46 7.14
CA GLU A 258 11.53 -4.73 8.08
C GLU A 258 10.67 -3.49 8.43
N SER A 259 11.19 -2.28 8.14
CA SER A 259 10.49 -1.00 8.37
C SER A 259 9.92 -0.36 7.10
N THR A 260 10.40 -0.76 5.91
CA THR A 260 10.09 -0.14 4.63
C THR A 260 8.75 -0.65 4.09
N THR A 261 7.77 0.26 3.90
CA THR A 261 6.46 -0.07 3.33
C THR A 261 6.36 0.14 1.83
N ASN A 262 7.20 1.01 1.26
CA ASN A 262 7.22 1.35 -0.16
C ASN A 262 8.68 1.35 -0.61
N LEU A 263 9.03 0.59 -1.64
CA LEU A 263 10.40 0.44 -2.14
C LEU A 263 10.43 0.76 -3.64
N LEU A 264 11.00 1.92 -3.99
CA LEU A 264 11.31 2.30 -5.37
C LEU A 264 12.77 1.92 -5.67
N ILE A 265 13.00 1.24 -6.78
CA ILE A 265 14.30 0.78 -7.25
C ILE A 265 14.42 1.11 -8.73
N GLU A 266 15.49 1.79 -9.13
CA GLU A 266 15.67 2.29 -10.49
C GLU A 266 16.96 1.74 -11.11
N ASN A 267 16.90 1.38 -12.40
CA ASN A 267 18.01 0.87 -13.22
C ASN A 267 18.75 -0.33 -12.60
N LEU A 268 18.06 -1.47 -12.50
CA LEU A 268 18.69 -2.72 -12.08
C LEU A 268 19.47 -3.38 -13.23
N ASP A 269 20.68 -3.84 -12.91
CA ASP A 269 21.47 -4.74 -13.77
C ASP A 269 21.06 -6.20 -13.57
N ASP A 270 21.44 -7.06 -14.51
CA ASP A 270 20.96 -8.45 -14.62
C ASP A 270 21.22 -9.29 -13.35
N ASP A 271 22.48 -9.35 -12.91
CA ASP A 271 22.92 -10.11 -11.74
C ASP A 271 22.25 -9.62 -10.43
N LYS A 272 21.94 -8.31 -10.37
CA LYS A 272 21.33 -7.65 -9.20
C LYS A 272 19.89 -8.04 -8.97
N ILE A 273 19.21 -8.61 -9.98
CA ILE A 273 17.85 -9.12 -9.85
C ILE A 273 17.82 -10.33 -8.89
N ALA A 274 18.80 -11.23 -8.98
CA ALA A 274 18.92 -12.36 -8.07
C ALA A 274 19.23 -11.91 -6.63
N VAL A 275 20.10 -10.91 -6.48
CA VAL A 275 20.42 -10.29 -5.17
C VAL A 275 19.18 -9.63 -4.57
N LEU A 276 18.42 -8.87 -5.37
CA LEU A 276 17.16 -8.25 -4.96
C LEU A 276 16.13 -9.30 -4.51
N ALA A 277 15.96 -10.37 -5.29
CA ALA A 277 15.03 -11.46 -4.95
C ALA A 277 15.40 -12.18 -3.66
N ALA A 278 16.70 -12.47 -3.44
CA ALA A 278 17.17 -13.06 -2.18
C ALA A 278 17.03 -12.11 -0.98
N ALA A 279 17.10 -10.80 -1.22
CA ALA A 279 17.00 -9.78 -0.19
C ALA A 279 15.55 -9.39 0.16
N LEU A 280 14.61 -9.52 -0.77
CA LEU A 280 13.22 -9.06 -0.67
C LEU A 280 12.39 -9.70 0.47
N PRO A 281 12.58 -10.98 0.87
CA PRO A 281 11.98 -11.55 2.09
C PRO A 281 12.29 -10.78 3.39
N SER A 282 13.31 -9.91 3.38
CA SER A 282 13.60 -9.01 4.52
C SER A 282 12.56 -7.90 4.70
N TYR A 283 11.83 -7.55 3.64
CA TYR A 283 10.92 -6.40 3.61
C TYR A 283 9.53 -6.78 4.11
N THR A 284 9.45 -7.29 5.35
CA THR A 284 8.26 -7.91 5.96
C THR A 284 7.04 -7.00 6.12
N LYS A 285 7.13 -5.72 5.73
CA LYS A 285 6.02 -4.74 5.73
C LYS A 285 5.80 -4.08 4.36
N LEU A 286 6.41 -4.59 3.30
CA LEU A 286 6.31 -4.03 1.96
C LEU A 286 4.86 -4.13 1.46
N LYS A 287 4.32 -2.99 1.02
CA LYS A 287 2.98 -2.86 0.43
C LYS A 287 3.05 -2.46 -1.04
N GLU A 288 4.13 -1.79 -1.41
CA GLU A 288 4.35 -1.23 -2.75
C GLU A 288 5.82 -1.43 -3.14
N LEU A 289 6.06 -2.20 -4.20
CA LEU A 289 7.37 -2.39 -4.82
C LEU A 289 7.33 -1.79 -6.22
N VAL A 290 8.18 -0.82 -6.51
CA VAL A 290 8.28 -0.20 -7.84
C VAL A 290 9.70 -0.42 -8.36
N ILE A 291 9.83 -1.16 -9.45
CA ILE A 291 11.09 -1.40 -10.16
C ILE A 291 11.00 -0.67 -11.50
N MET A 292 11.94 0.21 -11.85
CA MET A 292 11.95 0.89 -13.16
C MET A 292 13.36 0.87 -13.76
N GLY A 293 13.62 0.06 -14.79
CA GLY A 293 15.00 -0.16 -15.24
C GLY A 293 15.20 -0.85 -16.59
N SER A 294 16.48 -1.05 -16.90
CA SER A 294 17.12 -1.15 -18.21
C SER A 294 16.52 -2.13 -19.24
N PRO A 295 16.70 -1.87 -20.57
CA PRO A 295 15.84 -2.38 -21.64
C PRO A 295 16.02 -3.85 -22.07
N GLU A 296 16.61 -4.71 -21.25
CA GLU A 296 16.94 -6.10 -21.65
C GLU A 296 16.56 -7.16 -20.60
N ASN A 297 16.50 -6.82 -19.31
CA ASN A 297 16.52 -7.83 -18.24
C ASN A 297 15.49 -7.65 -17.11
N ALA A 298 14.80 -6.50 -17.00
CA ALA A 298 13.90 -6.21 -15.88
C ALA A 298 12.69 -7.17 -15.74
N TRP A 299 12.46 -8.05 -16.71
CA TRP A 299 11.49 -9.15 -16.61
C TRP A 299 11.94 -10.29 -15.69
N LYS A 300 13.24 -10.57 -15.53
CA LYS A 300 13.72 -11.65 -14.63
C LYS A 300 13.39 -11.38 -13.15
N ALA A 301 12.81 -10.21 -12.86
CA ALA A 301 12.26 -9.82 -11.57
C ALA A 301 11.12 -10.74 -11.08
N ASP A 302 10.63 -11.72 -11.86
CA ASP A 302 9.74 -12.81 -11.44
C ASP A 302 10.01 -13.27 -9.99
N LEU A 303 11.26 -13.67 -9.73
CA LEU A 303 11.72 -14.21 -8.45
C LEU A 303 11.65 -13.16 -7.33
N ALA A 304 11.88 -11.89 -7.67
CA ALA A 304 11.77 -10.76 -6.78
C ALA A 304 10.30 -10.48 -6.41
N VAL A 305 9.39 -10.48 -7.39
CA VAL A 305 7.94 -10.30 -7.14
C VAL A 305 7.42 -11.42 -6.24
N VAL A 306 7.75 -12.68 -6.56
CA VAL A 306 7.34 -13.90 -5.82
C VAL A 306 7.74 -13.85 -4.33
N GLU A 307 8.93 -13.35 -4.02
CA GLU A 307 9.47 -13.30 -2.66
C GLU A 307 9.30 -11.93 -1.97
N SER A 308 8.67 -10.93 -2.62
CA SER A 308 8.54 -9.55 -2.13
C SER A 308 7.60 -9.34 -0.94
N GLY A 309 6.57 -10.19 -0.80
CA GLY A 309 5.46 -9.95 0.12
C GLY A 309 4.54 -8.76 -0.26
N ALA A 310 4.83 -8.05 -1.35
CA ALA A 310 4.20 -6.78 -1.67
C ALA A 310 2.80 -6.94 -2.29
N CYS A 311 1.82 -6.21 -1.75
CA CYS A 311 0.45 -6.21 -2.27
C CYS A 311 0.33 -5.48 -3.62
N ASN A 312 1.10 -4.41 -3.85
CA ASN A 312 1.14 -3.70 -5.12
C ASN A 312 2.57 -3.75 -5.67
N VAL A 313 2.71 -4.12 -6.93
CA VAL A 313 4.00 -4.15 -7.62
C VAL A 313 3.89 -3.45 -8.97
N GLU A 314 4.76 -2.48 -9.24
CA GLU A 314 4.96 -1.92 -10.58
C GLU A 314 6.37 -2.31 -11.09
N ILE A 315 6.45 -2.80 -12.32
CA ILE A 315 7.70 -3.14 -13.00
C ILE A 315 7.71 -2.40 -14.33
N ALA A 316 8.59 -1.42 -14.47
CA ALA A 316 8.83 -0.71 -15.72
C ALA A 316 10.09 -1.22 -16.39
N CYS A 317 9.86 -1.89 -17.52
CA CYS A 317 10.86 -2.51 -18.38
C CYS A 317 10.72 -1.91 -19.79
N GLU A 318 11.74 -2.13 -20.60
CA GLU A 318 11.65 -2.07 -22.06
C GLU A 318 12.01 -3.47 -22.61
N ASN A 319 11.54 -3.82 -23.82
CA ASN A 319 11.81 -5.07 -24.58
C ASN A 319 11.50 -6.47 -23.98
N VAL A 320 10.62 -6.65 -22.98
CA VAL A 320 10.19 -8.00 -22.54
C VAL A 320 9.45 -8.77 -23.66
N GLN A 321 9.86 -10.00 -23.93
CA GLN A 321 9.31 -10.87 -24.99
C GLN A 321 8.13 -11.75 -24.49
N ASP A 322 7.55 -12.55 -25.39
CA ASP A 322 6.52 -13.53 -25.03
C ASP A 322 7.05 -14.66 -24.13
N GLU A 323 8.26 -15.19 -24.39
CA GLU A 323 8.85 -16.29 -23.59
C GLU A 323 9.07 -15.88 -22.12
N ASP A 324 9.61 -14.68 -21.92
CA ASP A 324 9.80 -14.02 -20.63
C ASP A 324 8.48 -13.89 -19.83
N ALA A 325 7.40 -13.45 -20.50
CA ALA A 325 6.09 -13.30 -19.87
C ALA A 325 5.42 -14.66 -19.56
N ILE A 326 5.76 -15.74 -20.29
CA ILE A 326 5.40 -17.12 -19.90
C ILE A 326 6.13 -17.53 -18.62
N ALA A 327 7.41 -17.17 -18.46
CA ALA A 327 8.18 -17.46 -17.25
C ALA A 327 7.60 -16.74 -16.02
N LEU A 328 7.36 -15.43 -16.13
CA LEU A 328 6.68 -14.62 -15.09
C LEU A 328 5.33 -15.21 -14.69
N ALA A 329 4.55 -15.71 -15.66
CA ALA A 329 3.28 -16.38 -15.39
C ALA A 329 3.45 -17.74 -14.68
N ALA A 330 4.42 -18.55 -15.08
CA ALA A 330 4.70 -19.83 -14.42
C ALA A 330 5.16 -19.63 -12.96
N ASP A 331 5.95 -18.58 -12.70
CA ASP A 331 6.48 -18.27 -11.38
C ASP A 331 5.44 -17.61 -10.45
N LEU A 332 4.67 -16.65 -10.93
CA LEU A 332 3.56 -16.07 -10.18
C LEU A 332 2.40 -17.06 -9.94
N SER A 333 2.31 -18.14 -10.71
CA SER A 333 1.35 -19.22 -10.45
C SER A 333 1.63 -19.99 -9.16
N LYS A 334 2.86 -19.96 -8.61
CA LYS A 334 3.25 -20.66 -7.38
C LYS A 334 2.53 -20.10 -6.14
N GLU A 335 2.23 -20.93 -5.14
CA GLU A 335 1.38 -20.55 -3.98
C GLU A 335 1.90 -19.37 -3.13
N ARG A 336 3.18 -19.01 -3.23
CA ARG A 336 3.77 -17.92 -2.42
C ARG A 336 3.12 -16.56 -2.71
N CYS A 337 2.69 -16.33 -3.95
CA CYS A 337 2.23 -15.04 -4.47
C CYS A 337 0.77 -14.67 -4.08
N ASN A 338 0.18 -15.34 -3.09
CA ASN A 338 -1.24 -15.18 -2.74
C ASN A 338 -1.61 -13.81 -2.11
N HIS A 339 -0.62 -12.97 -1.84
CA HIS A 339 -0.74 -11.64 -1.22
C HIS A 339 -0.75 -10.48 -2.24
N LEU A 340 -0.49 -10.76 -3.51
CA LEU A 340 -0.45 -9.79 -4.60
C LEU A 340 -1.87 -9.30 -4.93
N GLU A 341 -2.14 -8.01 -4.74
CA GLU A 341 -3.42 -7.34 -5.08
C GLU A 341 -3.33 -6.59 -6.43
N ARG A 342 -2.14 -6.15 -6.83
CA ARG A 342 -1.88 -5.44 -8.10
C ARG A 342 -0.48 -5.73 -8.64
N LEU A 343 -0.41 -5.96 -9.95
CA LEU A 343 0.84 -6.01 -10.72
C LEU A 343 0.71 -5.05 -11.91
N HIS A 344 1.67 -4.16 -12.12
CA HIS A 344 1.67 -3.17 -13.19
C HIS A 344 2.97 -3.28 -13.97
N LEU A 345 2.94 -4.03 -15.07
CA LEU A 345 4.03 -4.07 -16.05
C LEU A 345 3.98 -2.82 -16.95
N LYS A 346 5.15 -2.35 -17.36
CA LYS A 346 5.42 -1.41 -18.45
C LYS A 346 6.46 -2.13 -19.32
N CYS A 347 6.22 -2.23 -20.62
CA CYS A 347 7.06 -2.97 -21.58
C CYS A 347 6.66 -2.62 -23.02
N GLU A 348 7.59 -2.61 -23.99
CA GLU A 348 7.26 -2.33 -25.40
C GLU A 348 6.84 -3.54 -26.26
N THR A 349 7.22 -4.78 -25.90
CA THR A 349 7.28 -5.90 -26.88
C THR A 349 6.58 -7.22 -26.52
N ILE A 350 5.81 -7.31 -25.41
CA ILE A 350 5.07 -8.56 -25.10
C ILE A 350 4.04 -8.83 -26.20
N GLY A 351 4.06 -10.04 -26.74
CA GLY A 351 3.19 -10.49 -27.82
C GLY A 351 1.84 -11.01 -27.32
N GLU A 352 1.38 -12.12 -27.91
CA GLU A 352 0.07 -12.70 -27.59
C GLU A 352 0.19 -13.98 -26.74
N LEU A 353 1.30 -14.73 -26.78
CA LEU A 353 1.48 -15.98 -26.01
C LEU A 353 1.82 -15.75 -24.53
N GLY A 354 2.78 -14.86 -24.24
CA GLY A 354 3.16 -14.51 -22.88
C GLY A 354 2.07 -13.71 -22.17
N ARG A 355 1.35 -12.89 -22.94
CA ARG A 355 0.13 -12.23 -22.48
C ARG A 355 -0.97 -13.23 -22.07
N GLN A 356 -1.21 -14.27 -22.86
CA GLN A 356 -2.14 -15.35 -22.49
C GLN A 356 -1.71 -16.09 -21.23
N ALA A 357 -0.41 -16.38 -21.08
CA ALA A 357 0.10 -17.05 -19.89
C ALA A 357 -0.13 -16.19 -18.62
N LEU A 358 0.19 -14.89 -18.69
CA LEU A 358 -0.09 -13.94 -17.60
C LEU A 358 -1.60 -13.86 -17.29
N GLU A 359 -2.46 -13.84 -18.32
CA GLU A 359 -3.91 -13.85 -18.14
C GLU A 359 -4.43 -15.15 -17.49
N GLN A 360 -3.88 -16.33 -17.84
CA GLN A 360 -4.22 -17.61 -17.18
C GLN A 360 -3.76 -17.65 -15.72
N MET A 361 -2.51 -17.30 -15.43
CA MET A 361 -1.95 -17.27 -14.06
C MET A 361 -2.80 -16.40 -13.13
N MET A 362 -3.17 -15.20 -13.60
CA MET A 362 -3.97 -14.27 -12.82
C MET A 362 -5.40 -14.77 -12.63
N GLY A 363 -5.97 -15.51 -13.59
CA GLY A 363 -7.36 -15.99 -13.60
C GLY A 363 -7.78 -16.89 -12.42
N HIS A 364 -6.83 -17.30 -11.58
CA HIS A 364 -7.04 -18.03 -10.33
C HIS A 364 -6.83 -17.18 -9.05
N ARG A 365 -6.57 -15.86 -9.18
CA ARG A 365 -6.11 -14.96 -8.10
C ARG A 365 -6.88 -13.64 -8.06
N ARG A 366 -7.13 -13.09 -6.87
CA ARG A 366 -7.83 -11.79 -6.67
C ARG A 366 -6.91 -10.57 -6.91
N ALA A 367 -6.14 -10.61 -7.99
CA ALA A 367 -5.04 -9.69 -8.25
C ALA A 367 -5.28 -8.89 -9.54
N SER A 368 -4.83 -7.63 -9.60
CA SER A 368 -5.11 -6.70 -10.71
C SER A 368 -3.87 -6.46 -11.59
N LEU A 369 -3.83 -7.03 -12.79
CA LEU A 369 -2.76 -6.79 -13.76
C LEU A 369 -2.97 -5.48 -14.56
N VAL A 370 -1.87 -4.87 -14.97
CA VAL A 370 -1.76 -3.77 -15.94
C VAL A 370 -0.50 -4.04 -16.76
N ILE A 371 -0.51 -3.81 -18.07
CA ILE A 371 0.64 -3.98 -18.98
C ILE A 371 0.67 -2.78 -19.93
N THR A 372 1.54 -1.81 -19.69
CA THR A 372 1.57 -0.53 -20.43
C THR A 372 2.59 -0.58 -21.57
N LEU A 373 2.14 -0.34 -22.81
CA LEU A 373 2.96 -0.38 -24.02
C LEU A 373 3.30 1.05 -24.51
N PRO A 374 4.57 1.49 -24.50
CA PRO A 374 4.99 2.76 -25.12
C PRO A 374 4.86 2.79 -26.66
N ASP A 375 5.07 3.96 -27.25
CA ASP A 375 4.47 4.37 -28.53
C ASP A 375 5.27 3.99 -29.81
N CYS A 376 5.44 2.69 -30.08
CA CYS A 376 6.10 2.24 -31.31
C CYS A 376 5.14 1.85 -32.45
N SER A 377 5.66 1.58 -33.66
CA SER A 377 4.87 1.54 -34.91
C SER A 377 4.97 0.20 -35.63
N LEU A 378 3.89 -0.59 -35.63
CA LEU A 378 3.78 -1.85 -36.38
C LEU A 378 2.46 -1.98 -37.13
N GLY A 379 2.49 -2.77 -38.21
CA GLY A 379 1.37 -3.01 -39.11
C GLY A 379 0.47 -4.18 -38.69
N TYR A 380 -0.59 -4.37 -39.47
CA TYR A 380 -1.72 -5.30 -39.27
C TYR A 380 -1.35 -6.82 -39.26
N VAL A 381 -2.24 -7.63 -38.63
CA VAL A 381 -2.30 -9.12 -38.60
C VAL A 381 -1.25 -9.78 -37.66
N ALA A 382 -1.53 -10.78 -36.81
CA ALA A 382 -2.72 -11.58 -36.42
C ALA A 382 -2.96 -11.44 -34.88
N GLN A 383 -4.04 -11.84 -34.19
CA GLN A 383 -5.19 -12.76 -34.40
C GLN A 383 -5.08 -14.13 -33.67
N GLY A 384 -5.10 -14.13 -32.32
CA GLY A 384 -5.50 -15.30 -31.51
C GLY A 384 -4.95 -15.26 -30.08
N ILE A 385 -5.80 -15.20 -29.03
CA ILE A 385 -6.70 -16.30 -28.62
C ILE A 385 -7.84 -15.83 -27.68
N GLU A 386 -8.90 -16.65 -27.56
CA GLU A 386 -10.08 -16.44 -26.70
C GLU A 386 -10.02 -17.25 -25.36
N PRO A 387 -10.92 -17.02 -24.37
CA PRO A 387 -10.54 -17.09 -22.95
C PRO A 387 -10.62 -18.47 -22.28
N ALA A 388 -9.73 -18.68 -21.30
CA ALA A 388 -9.86 -19.71 -20.26
C ALA A 388 -11.02 -19.39 -19.28
N VAL A 389 -11.61 -20.42 -18.68
CA VAL A 389 -12.97 -20.36 -18.11
C VAL A 389 -13.03 -20.46 -16.58
N ALA A 390 -13.69 -19.46 -15.98
CA ALA A 390 -14.36 -19.45 -14.67
C ALA A 390 -13.58 -19.87 -13.39
N SER A 391 -13.18 -18.85 -12.62
CA SER A 391 -13.19 -18.91 -11.14
C SER A 391 -13.58 -17.54 -10.55
N GLU A 392 -13.99 -17.48 -9.27
CA GLU A 392 -14.52 -16.25 -8.63
C GLU A 392 -13.44 -15.26 -8.17
N THR A 393 -12.55 -14.86 -9.09
CA THR A 393 -11.48 -13.89 -8.82
C THR A 393 -11.37 -12.82 -9.90
N CYS A 394 -11.40 -11.54 -9.50
CA CYS A 394 -11.51 -10.41 -10.43
C CYS A 394 -10.14 -9.84 -10.82
N VAL A 395 -9.68 -10.21 -12.01
CA VAL A 395 -8.45 -9.69 -12.63
C VAL A 395 -8.78 -8.49 -13.51
N THR A 396 -8.07 -7.38 -13.30
CA THR A 396 -7.92 -6.35 -14.33
C THR A 396 -6.80 -6.77 -15.27
N LEU A 397 -6.89 -6.44 -16.56
CA LEU A 397 -5.70 -6.28 -17.40
C LEU A 397 -5.88 -5.07 -18.31
N ARG A 398 -5.34 -3.92 -17.88
CA ARG A 398 -5.32 -2.68 -18.67
C ARG A 398 -4.06 -2.64 -19.54
N ILE A 399 -4.22 -2.34 -20.83
CA ILE A 399 -3.12 -1.95 -21.72
C ILE A 399 -3.37 -0.53 -22.22
N LEU A 400 -2.30 0.25 -22.33
CA LEU A 400 -2.26 1.66 -22.71
C LEU A 400 -1.20 1.84 -23.81
N VAL A 401 -1.51 2.65 -24.83
CA VAL A 401 -0.63 3.11 -25.93
C VAL A 401 -1.01 4.56 -26.26
N PHE A 402 -0.04 5.45 -26.57
CA PHE A 402 -0.27 6.90 -26.70
C PHE A 402 0.45 7.52 -27.92
N LYS A 403 -0.25 7.76 -29.04
CA LYS A 403 0.34 8.38 -30.25
C LYS A 403 -0.17 9.80 -30.55
N ARG A 404 0.74 10.71 -30.93
CA ARG A 404 0.44 12.10 -31.34
C ARG A 404 -0.09 12.19 -32.79
N ARG A 405 -0.84 13.27 -33.10
CA ARG A 405 -1.44 13.55 -34.43
C ARG A 405 -0.50 14.34 -35.37
N PRO A 406 -0.76 14.33 -36.71
CA PRO A 406 0.30 14.38 -37.73
C PRO A 406 0.40 15.71 -38.53
N ALA A 407 1.33 15.72 -39.49
CA ALA A 407 1.42 16.69 -40.59
C ALA A 407 1.30 16.01 -41.97
N GLU A 408 1.16 16.82 -43.02
CA GLU A 408 0.47 16.53 -44.29
C GLU A 408 1.19 15.67 -45.38
N ALA A 409 0.39 14.82 -46.03
CA ALA A 409 0.16 14.73 -47.49
C ALA A 409 1.07 13.91 -48.48
N VAL A 410 0.48 13.80 -49.69
CA VAL A 410 0.99 13.30 -50.99
C VAL A 410 0.96 11.78 -51.21
N ALA A 411 0.69 11.37 -52.46
CA ALA A 411 0.33 10.01 -52.85
C ALA A 411 1.20 9.46 -54.00
N ALA A 412 1.35 8.13 -54.07
CA ALA A 412 1.69 7.38 -55.29
C ALA A 412 1.40 5.88 -55.13
N GLY A 413 1.08 5.19 -56.23
CA GLY A 413 1.36 3.76 -56.41
C GLY A 413 2.54 3.58 -57.40
N PRO A 414 2.78 2.40 -58.03
CA PRO A 414 1.94 1.18 -58.01
C PRO A 414 2.73 -0.16 -57.97
N ALA A 415 2.00 -1.27 -58.15
CA ALA A 415 2.37 -2.47 -58.94
C ALA A 415 3.42 -3.52 -58.48
N GLN A 416 2.91 -4.76 -58.32
CA GLN A 416 3.34 -6.02 -58.98
C GLN A 416 4.50 -6.94 -58.48
N ALA A 417 4.12 -8.23 -58.34
CA ALA A 417 4.72 -9.47 -58.90
C ALA A 417 5.73 -10.34 -58.09
N GLY A 418 5.61 -11.68 -58.31
CA GLY A 418 6.41 -12.78 -57.72
C GLY A 418 5.61 -13.63 -56.72
N ASN A 419 5.01 -14.82 -57.00
CA ASN A 419 5.30 -15.93 -57.94
C ASN A 419 6.68 -16.57 -57.62
N LYS A 420 6.88 -17.89 -57.34
CA LYS A 420 6.18 -19.20 -57.54
C LYS A 420 6.77 -20.23 -56.49
N THR A 421 6.44 -21.52 -56.27
CA THR A 421 5.48 -22.62 -56.65
C THR A 421 5.66 -23.75 -55.57
N TYR A 422 5.09 -24.98 -55.50
CA TYR A 422 4.27 -25.95 -56.29
C TYR A 422 3.36 -26.75 -55.27
N ALA A 423 2.24 -27.43 -55.61
CA ALA A 423 2.01 -28.75 -56.27
C ALA A 423 2.56 -30.00 -55.50
N SER A 424 1.86 -31.16 -55.37
CA SER A 424 0.49 -31.54 -55.82
C SER A 424 -0.01 -32.93 -55.32
N GLY A 425 -1.33 -33.05 -55.08
CA GLY A 425 -2.18 -34.24 -55.38
C GLY A 425 -2.17 -35.42 -54.38
N LEU A 426 -3.06 -36.42 -54.48
CA LEU A 426 -4.28 -36.63 -55.30
C LEU A 426 -4.98 -37.93 -54.77
N LEU A 427 -6.30 -38.02 -54.50
CA LEU A 427 -7.35 -38.49 -55.45
C LEU A 427 -8.77 -38.60 -54.78
N GLU A 428 -9.77 -38.74 -55.64
CA GLU A 428 -11.25 -38.76 -55.48
C GLU A 428 -11.87 -40.20 -55.24
N PRO A 429 -13.20 -40.49 -55.36
CA PRO A 429 -14.42 -39.91 -54.73
C PRO A 429 -15.54 -40.97 -54.35
N HIS A 430 -16.77 -40.47 -54.06
CA HIS A 430 -18.10 -41.16 -54.12
C HIS A 430 -18.45 -42.17 -52.98
N ALA A 431 -19.72 -42.52 -52.66
CA ALA A 431 -21.03 -42.20 -53.27
C ALA A 431 -22.23 -42.13 -52.28
N SER A 432 -23.36 -41.59 -52.77
CA SER A 432 -24.76 -41.63 -52.28
C SER A 432 -25.40 -43.05 -52.24
N GLY A 433 -26.60 -43.32 -51.68
CA GLY A 433 -27.63 -42.50 -51.00
C GLY A 433 -29.08 -43.08 -51.13
N GLY A 434 -30.05 -42.62 -50.32
CA GLY A 434 -31.47 -43.10 -50.28
C GLY A 434 -31.67 -44.40 -49.46
N GLY A 435 -32.82 -44.76 -48.86
CA GLY A 435 -34.22 -44.26 -48.87
C GLY A 435 -35.19 -45.43 -49.22
N ALA A 436 -36.33 -45.72 -48.56
CA ALA A 436 -37.04 -45.09 -47.43
C ALA A 436 -38.10 -46.07 -46.79
N GLU A 437 -38.89 -45.58 -45.82
CA GLU A 437 -40.22 -46.06 -45.34
C GLU A 437 -40.42 -47.38 -44.51
N ARG A 438 -40.87 -47.17 -43.25
CA ARG A 438 -42.09 -47.72 -42.58
C ARG A 438 -42.23 -49.16 -41.98
N THR A 439 -42.33 -49.15 -40.63
CA THR A 439 -43.40 -49.72 -39.75
C THR A 439 -43.43 -51.17 -39.21
N LEU A 440 -43.47 -51.24 -37.86
CA LEU A 440 -44.43 -51.94 -36.96
C LEU A 440 -44.12 -53.31 -36.26
N SER A 441 -44.08 -53.22 -34.90
CA SER A 441 -44.71 -54.09 -33.87
C SER A 441 -44.07 -55.47 -33.47
N VAL A 442 -43.65 -55.71 -32.20
CA VAL A 442 -44.39 -56.28 -30.99
C VAL A 442 -44.01 -57.79 -30.76
N PRO A 443 -44.08 -58.48 -29.56
CA PRO A 443 -44.52 -58.15 -28.17
C PRO A 443 -43.50 -58.46 -27.01
N GLN A 444 -43.95 -58.36 -25.72
CA GLN A 444 -43.37 -58.97 -24.49
C GLN A 444 -44.12 -60.28 -24.09
N PRO A 445 -43.74 -61.07 -23.03
CA PRO A 445 -44.29 -60.84 -21.65
C PRO A 445 -43.52 -61.37 -20.39
N ALA A 446 -43.87 -60.79 -19.21
CA ALA A 446 -44.07 -61.35 -17.84
C ALA A 446 -43.00 -62.13 -16.98
N GLU A 447 -42.73 -61.58 -15.76
CA GLU A 447 -42.80 -62.14 -14.36
C GLU A 447 -42.12 -63.49 -13.96
N ALA A 448 -41.78 -63.81 -12.68
CA ALA A 448 -42.00 -63.20 -11.34
C ALA A 448 -40.92 -63.65 -10.28
N GLY A 449 -40.86 -62.99 -9.10
CA GLY A 449 -40.20 -63.55 -7.89
C GLY A 449 -39.63 -62.52 -6.87
N ARG A 450 -40.02 -62.59 -5.59
CA ARG A 450 -39.53 -61.78 -4.44
C ARG A 450 -39.07 -62.68 -3.26
N PRO A 451 -38.27 -62.14 -2.33
CA PRO A 451 -38.50 -62.35 -0.89
C PRO A 451 -38.81 -61.04 -0.13
N ASP A 452 -39.11 -61.15 1.17
CA ASP A 452 -39.82 -60.14 1.97
C ASP A 452 -39.07 -58.86 2.33
N THR A 453 -39.84 -57.80 2.56
CA THR A 453 -39.42 -56.52 3.17
C THR A 453 -40.51 -56.02 4.12
N ALA A 454 -40.15 -55.62 5.34
CA ALA A 454 -41.09 -54.94 6.23
C ALA A 454 -41.33 -53.49 5.78
N GLU A 455 -42.56 -53.02 5.94
CA GLU A 455 -43.01 -51.67 5.57
C GLU A 455 -43.23 -50.81 6.82
N GLN A 456 -42.75 -49.56 6.77
CA GLN A 456 -42.92 -48.54 7.79
C GLN A 456 -43.45 -47.25 7.17
N THR A 457 -44.44 -46.63 7.81
CA THR A 457 -44.94 -45.30 7.40
C THR A 457 -44.01 -44.21 7.93
N VAL A 458 -43.54 -43.35 7.03
CA VAL A 458 -42.69 -42.19 7.32
C VAL A 458 -43.47 -40.91 6.99
N SER A 459 -43.41 -39.92 7.87
CA SER A 459 -44.08 -38.63 7.65
C SER A 459 -43.22 -37.71 6.79
N VAL A 460 -43.76 -37.24 5.67
CA VAL A 460 -43.05 -36.34 4.75
C VAL A 460 -43.63 -34.93 4.87
N HIS A 461 -42.75 -33.97 5.14
CA HIS A 461 -43.06 -32.56 5.35
C HIS A 461 -42.42 -31.71 4.24
N CYS A 462 -43.19 -30.77 3.69
CA CYS A 462 -42.66 -29.72 2.84
C CYS A 462 -42.32 -28.51 3.70
N LEU A 463 -41.16 -27.88 3.48
CA LEU A 463 -40.77 -26.66 4.20
C LEU A 463 -41.69 -25.45 3.89
N ALA A 464 -42.60 -25.57 2.92
CA ALA A 464 -43.69 -24.63 2.64
C ALA A 464 -45.03 -24.97 3.38
N GLY A 465 -45.05 -25.97 4.26
CA GLY A 465 -46.14 -26.19 5.23
C GLY A 465 -47.15 -27.31 4.93
N SER A 466 -47.01 -28.05 3.82
CA SER A 466 -47.80 -29.26 3.56
C SER A 466 -47.15 -30.52 4.15
N SER A 467 -47.93 -31.55 4.47
CA SER A 467 -47.41 -32.80 5.04
C SER A 467 -48.27 -34.01 4.65
N PHE A 468 -47.65 -35.17 4.42
CA PHE A 468 -48.35 -36.44 4.12
C PHE A 468 -47.54 -37.66 4.57
N GLY A 469 -48.22 -38.74 4.95
CA GLY A 469 -47.57 -40.04 5.20
C GLY A 469 -47.21 -40.76 3.90
N LEU A 470 -46.06 -41.44 3.91
CA LEU A 470 -45.60 -42.32 2.84
C LEU A 470 -45.17 -43.66 3.43
N GLU A 471 -45.66 -44.76 2.86
CA GLU A 471 -45.20 -46.11 3.24
C GLU A 471 -43.90 -46.44 2.51
N VAL A 472 -42.90 -46.88 3.27
CA VAL A 472 -41.53 -47.14 2.82
C VAL A 472 -41.12 -48.53 3.27
N ASN A 473 -40.66 -49.38 2.35
CA ASN A 473 -40.13 -50.70 2.68
C ASN A 473 -38.61 -50.67 2.95
N SER A 474 -38.12 -51.70 3.65
CA SER A 474 -36.72 -51.83 4.08
C SER A 474 -35.65 -51.96 2.97
N ALA A 475 -36.04 -51.94 1.70
CA ALA A 475 -35.13 -51.94 0.55
C ALA A 475 -35.05 -50.60 -0.20
N GLN A 476 -36.01 -49.68 -0.01
CA GLN A 476 -36.05 -48.40 -0.74
C GLN A 476 -34.93 -47.45 -0.32
N THR A 477 -34.39 -46.75 -1.32
CA THR A 477 -33.35 -45.72 -1.18
C THR A 477 -33.94 -44.31 -1.02
N GLY A 478 -33.11 -43.35 -0.63
CA GLY A 478 -33.51 -41.94 -0.63
C GLY A 478 -33.95 -41.42 -2.01
N TRP A 479 -33.41 -41.98 -3.10
CA TRP A 479 -33.78 -41.65 -4.48
C TRP A 479 -35.17 -42.18 -4.85
N ASP A 480 -35.50 -43.41 -4.45
CA ASP A 480 -36.84 -44.00 -4.70
C ASP A 480 -37.95 -43.17 -4.05
N VAL A 481 -37.68 -42.64 -2.86
CA VAL A 481 -38.62 -41.76 -2.14
C VAL A 481 -38.56 -40.32 -2.65
N ALA A 482 -37.40 -39.79 -3.07
CA ALA A 482 -37.35 -38.52 -3.80
C ALA A 482 -38.20 -38.57 -5.08
N ALA A 483 -38.17 -39.69 -5.82
CA ALA A 483 -39.03 -39.93 -6.98
C ALA A 483 -40.52 -40.05 -6.63
N HIS A 484 -40.86 -40.64 -5.48
CA HIS A 484 -42.25 -40.70 -5.03
C HIS A 484 -42.78 -39.33 -4.52
N ILE A 485 -41.92 -38.51 -3.92
CA ILE A 485 -42.27 -37.14 -3.53
C ILE A 485 -42.40 -36.25 -4.77
N ALA A 486 -41.48 -36.38 -5.74
CA ALA A 486 -41.50 -35.71 -7.04
C ALA A 486 -42.82 -35.91 -7.80
N SER A 487 -43.32 -37.14 -7.88
CA SER A 487 -44.58 -37.44 -8.57
C SER A 487 -45.82 -36.81 -7.91
N ARG A 488 -45.72 -36.42 -6.63
CA ARG A 488 -46.79 -35.70 -5.88
C ARG A 488 -46.57 -34.19 -5.81
N SER A 489 -45.33 -33.70 -5.92
CA SER A 489 -45.01 -32.26 -5.84
C SER A 489 -44.89 -31.57 -7.20
N GLY A 490 -44.74 -32.32 -8.30
CA GLY A 490 -44.61 -31.78 -9.66
C GLY A 490 -43.19 -31.33 -10.04
N HIS A 491 -42.20 -31.55 -9.18
CA HIS A 491 -40.79 -31.24 -9.43
C HIS A 491 -39.98 -32.52 -9.70
N PRO A 492 -38.93 -32.51 -10.55
CA PRO A 492 -38.09 -33.69 -10.77
C PRO A 492 -37.37 -34.15 -9.50
N ALA A 493 -37.23 -35.46 -9.30
CA ALA A 493 -36.58 -36.07 -8.14
C ALA A 493 -35.18 -35.49 -7.86
N GLU A 494 -34.43 -35.26 -8.94
CA GLU A 494 -33.07 -34.70 -8.98
C GLU A 494 -32.98 -33.28 -8.37
N THR A 495 -34.11 -32.58 -8.24
CA THR A 495 -34.19 -31.20 -7.71
C THR A 495 -34.67 -31.13 -6.26
N LEU A 496 -34.96 -32.29 -5.64
CA LEU A 496 -35.45 -32.41 -4.28
C LEU A 496 -34.33 -32.85 -3.32
N VAL A 497 -33.91 -31.94 -2.45
CA VAL A 497 -33.03 -32.28 -1.32
C VAL A 497 -33.91 -32.81 -0.19
N LEU A 498 -33.73 -34.08 0.19
CA LEU A 498 -34.40 -34.70 1.33
C LEU A 498 -33.53 -34.57 2.59
N THR A 499 -34.17 -34.37 3.74
CA THR A 499 -33.51 -34.23 5.05
C THR A 499 -34.28 -34.96 6.14
N SER A 500 -33.60 -35.40 7.20
CA SER A 500 -34.21 -35.94 8.42
C SER A 500 -33.35 -35.60 9.64
N GLY A 501 -33.96 -35.21 10.76
CA GLY A 501 -33.23 -34.78 11.96
C GLY A 501 -32.32 -33.55 11.78
N GLY A 502 -32.41 -32.84 10.65
CA GLY A 502 -31.49 -31.76 10.25
C GLY A 502 -30.32 -32.20 9.35
N CYS A 503 -30.14 -33.50 9.13
CA CYS A 503 -29.14 -34.04 8.19
C CYS A 503 -29.74 -34.23 6.78
N VAL A 504 -28.93 -34.11 5.74
CA VAL A 504 -29.31 -34.49 4.37
C VAL A 504 -29.33 -36.01 4.24
N ILE A 505 -30.32 -36.56 3.53
CA ILE A 505 -30.44 -37.99 3.25
C ILE A 505 -29.64 -38.30 1.97
N GLU A 506 -28.70 -39.23 2.08
CA GLU A 506 -27.96 -39.78 0.95
C GLU A 506 -28.89 -40.58 0.05
N GLN A 507 -29.11 -40.06 -1.16
CA GLN A 507 -30.15 -40.57 -2.07
C GLN A 507 -29.84 -41.98 -2.58
N ARG A 508 -28.57 -42.38 -2.67
CA ARG A 508 -28.17 -43.72 -3.13
C ARG A 508 -28.22 -44.79 -2.04
N GLU A 509 -28.33 -44.38 -0.78
CA GLU A 509 -28.38 -45.28 0.37
C GLU A 509 -29.80 -45.61 0.80
N ARG A 510 -29.95 -46.72 1.55
CA ARG A 510 -31.26 -47.13 2.08
C ARG A 510 -31.84 -46.06 3.00
N LEU A 511 -33.14 -45.83 2.89
CA LEU A 511 -33.78 -44.69 3.54
C LEU A 511 -33.99 -44.89 5.05
N LEU A 512 -34.65 -45.98 5.47
CA LEU A 512 -35.08 -46.15 6.87
C LEU A 512 -33.94 -46.00 7.91
N PRO A 513 -32.69 -46.46 7.69
CA PRO A 513 -31.57 -46.20 8.61
C PRO A 513 -31.16 -44.72 8.75
N GLN A 514 -31.52 -43.87 7.79
CA GLN A 514 -31.22 -42.44 7.77
C GLN A 514 -32.36 -41.57 8.34
N VAL A 515 -33.56 -42.13 8.49
CA VAL A 515 -34.74 -41.41 8.97
C VAL A 515 -34.76 -41.38 10.49
N GLN A 516 -34.49 -40.21 11.06
CA GLN A 516 -34.63 -39.98 12.50
C GLN A 516 -36.09 -39.68 12.84
N HIS A 517 -36.57 -40.21 13.97
CA HIS A 517 -37.92 -40.02 14.52
C HIS A 517 -39.11 -40.40 13.62
N GLY A 518 -38.87 -40.95 12.41
CA GLY A 518 -39.93 -41.29 11.44
C GLY A 518 -40.35 -40.12 10.54
N GLU A 519 -39.56 -39.05 10.44
CA GLU A 519 -39.90 -37.82 9.71
C GLU A 519 -38.85 -37.45 8.64
N ILE A 520 -39.31 -36.94 7.50
CA ILE A 520 -38.49 -36.41 6.39
C ILE A 520 -39.00 -35.02 6.01
N THR A 521 -38.10 -34.05 5.86
CA THR A 521 -38.42 -32.73 5.30
C THR A 521 -37.74 -32.55 3.93
N TYR A 522 -38.43 -31.98 2.94
CA TYR A 522 -37.86 -31.73 1.61
C TYR A 522 -37.84 -30.25 1.20
N VAL A 523 -36.86 -29.90 0.36
CA VAL A 523 -36.63 -28.56 -0.22
C VAL A 523 -36.37 -28.68 -1.71
N VAL A 524 -36.96 -27.77 -2.51
CA VAL A 524 -36.69 -27.64 -3.95
C VAL A 524 -35.47 -26.73 -4.15
N GLN A 525 -34.45 -27.17 -4.87
CA GLN A 525 -33.20 -26.42 -5.03
C GLN A 525 -33.36 -25.24 -6.02
N GLY A 526 -33.21 -24.00 -5.54
CA GLY A 526 -33.42 -22.77 -6.33
C GLY A 526 -32.28 -22.46 -7.32
N LEU A 527 -32.63 -22.05 -8.55
CA LEU A 527 -31.73 -22.07 -9.72
C LEU A 527 -31.39 -20.66 -10.28
N GLY A 528 -31.03 -19.71 -9.41
CA GLY A 528 -30.86 -18.29 -9.79
C GLY A 528 -29.62 -17.94 -10.65
N ALA A 529 -28.41 -18.25 -10.18
CA ALA A 529 -27.17 -17.74 -10.81
C ALA A 529 -26.64 -18.62 -11.95
N GLY A 530 -26.45 -19.92 -11.70
CA GLY A 530 -25.79 -20.82 -12.65
C GLY A 530 -26.53 -20.95 -13.99
N ARG A 531 -27.86 -21.09 -13.97
CA ARG A 531 -28.65 -21.19 -15.21
C ARG A 531 -28.59 -19.93 -16.05
N ALA A 532 -28.64 -18.75 -15.44
CA ALA A 532 -28.47 -17.50 -16.17
C ALA A 532 -27.13 -17.46 -16.92
N ALA A 533 -26.03 -17.85 -16.27
CA ALA A 533 -24.72 -17.95 -16.92
C ALA A 533 -24.71 -18.94 -18.11
N THR A 534 -25.28 -20.14 -17.96
CA THR A 534 -25.38 -21.13 -19.06
C THR A 534 -26.24 -20.62 -20.23
N SER A 535 -27.36 -19.93 -19.94
CA SER A 535 -28.22 -19.31 -20.95
C SER A 535 -27.53 -18.17 -21.69
N TRP A 536 -26.72 -17.35 -21.02
CA TRP A 536 -25.87 -16.35 -21.69
C TRP A 536 -24.80 -17.00 -22.58
N GLN A 537 -24.19 -18.10 -22.14
CA GLN A 537 -23.19 -18.85 -22.92
C GLN A 537 -23.79 -19.46 -24.20
N ARG A 538 -25.08 -19.80 -24.19
CA ARG A 538 -25.86 -20.20 -25.38
C ARG A 538 -26.19 -19.02 -26.31
N LEU A 539 -26.50 -17.84 -25.76
CA LEU A 539 -26.74 -16.64 -26.57
C LEU A 539 -25.50 -16.25 -27.39
N LEU A 540 -24.32 -16.29 -26.75
CA LEU A 540 -23.03 -16.00 -27.36
C LEU A 540 -22.68 -16.97 -28.52
N THR A 541 -23.12 -18.23 -28.43
CA THR A 541 -22.80 -19.27 -29.42
C THR A 541 -23.84 -19.44 -30.53
N ASN A 542 -25.15 -19.42 -30.20
CA ASN A 542 -26.24 -19.73 -31.15
C ASN A 542 -27.13 -18.54 -31.54
N LYS A 543 -26.95 -17.35 -30.95
CA LYS A 543 -27.72 -16.10 -31.21
C LYS A 543 -29.23 -16.16 -30.99
N THR A 544 -29.79 -17.27 -30.52
CA THR A 544 -31.21 -17.41 -30.14
C THR A 544 -31.34 -17.96 -28.72
N LEU A 545 -32.41 -17.56 -28.03
CA LEU A 545 -32.78 -18.04 -26.69
C LEU A 545 -34.01 -18.95 -26.79
N SER A 546 -34.07 -20.01 -25.99
CA SER A 546 -35.33 -20.73 -25.77
C SER A 546 -36.22 -20.00 -24.75
N ASP A 547 -37.51 -20.29 -24.71
CA ASP A 547 -38.43 -19.70 -23.72
C ASP A 547 -38.00 -19.98 -22.27
N THR A 548 -37.34 -21.13 -22.01
CA THR A 548 -36.74 -21.48 -20.72
C THR A 548 -35.47 -20.70 -20.41
N ASP A 549 -34.65 -20.38 -21.40
CA ASP A 549 -33.53 -19.43 -21.22
C ASP A 549 -34.08 -18.02 -20.95
N VAL A 550 -35.10 -17.57 -21.69
CA VAL A 550 -35.79 -16.27 -21.46
C VAL A 550 -36.41 -16.22 -20.05
N ALA A 551 -36.97 -17.32 -19.54
CA ALA A 551 -37.49 -17.39 -18.17
C ALA A 551 -36.39 -17.22 -17.11
N ALA A 552 -35.29 -17.98 -17.20
CA ALA A 552 -34.15 -17.83 -16.30
C ALA A 552 -33.53 -16.41 -16.37
N LEU A 553 -33.59 -15.78 -17.55
CA LEU A 553 -33.14 -14.41 -17.75
C LEU A 553 -34.15 -13.31 -17.31
N ARG A 554 -35.33 -13.65 -16.81
CA ARG A 554 -36.29 -12.70 -16.20
C ARG A 554 -36.11 -12.53 -14.69
N GLU A 555 -35.55 -13.52 -13.99
CA GLU A 555 -35.44 -13.51 -12.52
C GLU A 555 -34.27 -12.68 -11.96
N THR A 556 -33.30 -12.29 -12.81
CA THR A 556 -32.12 -11.52 -12.40
C THR A 556 -32.22 -10.03 -12.78
N VAL A 557 -32.18 -9.15 -11.78
CA VAL A 557 -32.45 -7.69 -11.92
C VAL A 557 -31.32 -6.93 -12.63
N SER A 558 -30.07 -7.27 -12.31
CA SER A 558 -28.85 -6.73 -12.92
C SER A 558 -28.22 -7.71 -13.91
N PHE A 559 -27.45 -7.20 -14.86
CA PHE A 559 -26.72 -7.97 -15.86
C PHE A 559 -25.31 -7.41 -16.06
N THR A 560 -24.31 -8.28 -16.24
CA THR A 560 -22.93 -7.90 -16.48
C THR A 560 -22.39 -8.56 -17.76
N TRP A 561 -22.00 -7.75 -18.75
CA TRP A 561 -21.41 -8.19 -20.01
C TRP A 561 -19.88 -8.18 -19.91
N ASN A 562 -19.28 -9.31 -19.50
CA ASN A 562 -17.86 -9.39 -19.16
C ASN A 562 -16.88 -9.62 -20.34
N VAL A 563 -17.38 -9.89 -21.56
CA VAL A 563 -16.55 -10.19 -22.73
C VAL A 563 -16.44 -8.99 -23.68
N ASP A 564 -15.30 -8.82 -24.35
CA ASP A 564 -15.11 -7.75 -25.36
C ASP A 564 -15.64 -8.15 -26.75
N GLN A 565 -16.82 -8.77 -26.79
CA GLN A 565 -17.49 -9.18 -28.03
C GLN A 565 -18.59 -8.20 -28.45
N SER A 566 -18.79 -8.05 -29.77
CA SER A 566 -19.79 -7.14 -30.31
C SER A 566 -21.22 -7.65 -30.06
N LEU A 567 -22.05 -6.79 -29.48
CA LEU A 567 -23.49 -7.01 -29.26
C LEU A 567 -24.34 -6.95 -30.55
N LYS A 568 -23.74 -6.81 -31.74
CA LYS A 568 -24.48 -6.60 -33.00
C LYS A 568 -25.35 -7.81 -33.37
N GLY A 569 -26.67 -7.62 -33.29
CA GLY A 569 -27.68 -8.66 -33.52
C GLY A 569 -28.09 -9.43 -32.26
N ILE A 570 -27.57 -9.08 -31.08
CA ILE A 570 -27.94 -9.70 -29.80
C ILE A 570 -29.14 -8.96 -29.19
N GLN A 571 -30.22 -9.71 -28.91
CA GLN A 571 -31.41 -9.17 -28.25
C GLN A 571 -31.22 -9.18 -26.73
N LEU A 572 -31.09 -8.00 -26.13
CA LEU A 572 -30.95 -7.85 -24.68
C LEU A 572 -32.32 -8.03 -23.99
N PRO A 573 -32.44 -8.81 -22.89
CA PRO A 573 -33.73 -9.06 -22.22
C PRO A 573 -34.39 -7.77 -21.74
N SER A 574 -35.65 -7.58 -22.12
CA SER A 574 -36.39 -6.31 -21.96
C SER A 574 -36.76 -5.93 -20.52
N SER A 575 -36.49 -6.78 -19.53
CA SER A 575 -36.84 -6.61 -18.11
C SER A 575 -35.67 -6.22 -17.18
N ARG A 576 -34.48 -5.93 -17.72
CA ARG A 576 -33.26 -5.66 -16.93
C ARG A 576 -33.19 -4.21 -16.47
N GLN A 577 -32.96 -4.00 -15.18
CA GLN A 577 -32.83 -2.67 -14.58
C GLN A 577 -31.37 -2.17 -14.50
N SER A 578 -30.37 -3.05 -14.64
CA SER A 578 -28.96 -2.63 -14.67
C SER A 578 -28.14 -3.44 -15.67
N LEU A 579 -27.26 -2.76 -16.41
CA LEU A 579 -26.30 -3.29 -17.38
C LEU A 579 -24.92 -2.72 -17.05
N THR A 580 -23.99 -3.60 -16.67
CA THR A 580 -22.59 -3.26 -16.47
C THR A 580 -21.75 -3.95 -17.54
N PHE A 581 -20.97 -3.20 -18.31
CA PHE A 581 -19.92 -3.76 -19.15
C PHE A 581 -18.67 -4.03 -18.31
N GLY A 582 -18.06 -5.21 -18.50
CA GLY A 582 -16.85 -5.61 -17.79
C GLY A 582 -15.63 -4.78 -18.22
N ARG A 583 -14.59 -4.74 -17.38
CA ARG A 583 -13.45 -3.80 -17.50
C ARG A 583 -12.79 -3.73 -18.89
N SER A 584 -12.80 -4.84 -19.64
CA SER A 584 -12.19 -4.89 -20.98
C SER A 584 -13.09 -4.46 -22.15
N PHE A 585 -14.39 -4.29 -21.96
CA PHE A 585 -15.32 -4.03 -23.07
C PHE A 585 -15.07 -2.67 -23.73
N ASN A 586 -14.85 -2.68 -25.05
CA ASN A 586 -14.61 -1.50 -25.88
C ASN A 586 -15.23 -1.65 -27.30
N GLN A 587 -16.34 -2.40 -27.44
CA GLN A 587 -17.03 -2.54 -28.72
C GLN A 587 -18.04 -1.41 -28.97
N SER A 588 -18.19 -1.01 -30.24
CA SER A 588 -19.21 -0.04 -30.64
C SER A 588 -20.62 -0.53 -30.29
N LEU A 589 -21.47 0.38 -29.82
CA LEU A 589 -22.87 0.09 -29.54
C LEU A 589 -23.82 0.39 -30.72
N GLU A 590 -23.29 0.74 -31.89
CA GLU A 590 -24.06 1.10 -33.08
C GLU A 590 -25.11 0.03 -33.47
N GLY A 591 -26.37 0.45 -33.59
CA GLY A 591 -27.48 -0.40 -34.00
C GLY A 591 -28.05 -1.33 -32.91
N ILE A 592 -27.55 -1.29 -31.68
CA ILE A 592 -28.10 -2.06 -30.55
C ILE A 592 -29.36 -1.40 -30.01
N GLN A 593 -30.35 -2.22 -29.64
CA GLN A 593 -31.49 -1.80 -28.84
C GLN A 593 -31.22 -2.11 -27.37
N LEU A 594 -31.00 -1.07 -26.55
CA LEU A 594 -30.85 -1.19 -25.11
C LEU A 594 -32.23 -1.47 -24.45
N PRO A 595 -32.32 -2.28 -23.37
CA PRO A 595 -33.60 -2.60 -22.73
C PRO A 595 -34.38 -1.37 -22.28
N SER A 596 -35.66 -1.28 -22.63
CA SER A 596 -36.51 -0.13 -22.30
C SER A 596 -36.81 0.06 -20.80
N SER A 597 -36.46 -0.93 -19.97
CA SER A 597 -36.56 -0.88 -18.49
C SER A 597 -35.21 -0.61 -17.79
N LEU A 598 -34.14 -0.36 -18.54
CA LEU A 598 -32.80 -0.17 -18.02
C LEU A 598 -32.65 1.12 -17.20
N GLN A 599 -32.36 0.99 -15.91
CA GLN A 599 -32.21 2.11 -14.96
C GLN A 599 -30.74 2.47 -14.68
N SER A 600 -29.78 1.58 -14.93
CA SER A 600 -28.35 1.84 -14.75
C SER A 600 -27.54 1.28 -15.91
N LEU A 601 -26.63 2.09 -16.45
CA LEU A 601 -25.67 1.71 -17.48
C LEU A 601 -24.26 2.09 -17.00
N THR A 602 -23.41 1.08 -16.78
CA THR A 602 -22.03 1.26 -16.35
C THR A 602 -21.11 0.69 -17.41
N PHE A 603 -20.16 1.49 -17.90
CA PHE A 603 -19.11 1.05 -18.82
C PHE A 603 -17.85 0.61 -18.07
N GLY A 604 -17.18 -0.41 -18.59
CA GLY A 604 -15.92 -0.90 -18.05
C GLY A 604 -14.72 -0.05 -18.47
N ASP A 605 -13.63 -0.15 -17.70
CA ASP A 605 -12.39 0.64 -17.81
C ASP A 605 -11.91 0.99 -19.22
N LYS A 606 -11.98 0.05 -20.19
CA LYS A 606 -11.46 0.25 -21.55
C LYS A 606 -12.43 0.95 -22.51
N PHE A 607 -13.69 1.15 -22.16
CA PHE A 607 -14.69 1.66 -23.08
C PHE A 607 -14.40 3.11 -23.50
N ASN A 608 -14.12 3.31 -24.78
CA ASN A 608 -13.82 4.60 -25.39
C ASN A 608 -14.41 4.69 -26.82
N GLN A 609 -15.60 4.12 -27.04
CA GLN A 609 -16.32 4.20 -28.31
C GLN A 609 -17.32 5.36 -28.32
N SER A 610 -17.61 5.90 -29.51
CA SER A 610 -18.65 6.93 -29.65
C SER A 610 -20.01 6.36 -29.24
N LEU A 611 -20.83 7.22 -28.62
CA LEU A 611 -22.24 6.95 -28.33
C LEU A 611 -23.19 7.66 -29.32
N GLU A 612 -22.66 8.20 -30.42
CA GLU A 612 -23.45 8.78 -31.52
C GLU A 612 -24.46 7.76 -32.10
N GLY A 613 -25.68 8.23 -32.41
CA GLY A 613 -26.77 7.41 -32.95
C GLY A 613 -27.44 6.44 -31.95
N ILE A 614 -26.81 6.11 -30.82
CA ILE A 614 -27.33 5.17 -29.83
C ILE A 614 -28.48 5.77 -29.03
N GLN A 615 -29.60 5.06 -28.98
CA GLN A 615 -30.79 5.45 -28.24
C GLN A 615 -30.69 4.98 -26.79
N LEU A 616 -30.42 5.91 -25.88
CA LEU A 616 -30.40 5.64 -24.44
C LEU A 616 -31.84 5.43 -23.90
N PRO A 617 -32.13 4.37 -23.11
CA PRO A 617 -33.47 4.10 -22.62
C PRO A 617 -34.07 5.23 -21.78
N SER A 618 -35.34 5.54 -22.00
CA SER A 618 -36.08 6.60 -21.27
C SER A 618 -36.34 6.30 -19.79
N SER A 619 -35.92 5.14 -19.29
CA SER A 619 -35.94 4.75 -17.87
C SER A 619 -34.57 4.83 -17.17
N LEU A 620 -33.51 5.20 -17.90
CA LEU A 620 -32.13 5.23 -17.42
C LEU A 620 -31.89 6.34 -16.40
N GLN A 621 -31.58 5.95 -15.16
CA GLN A 621 -31.34 6.82 -14.01
C GLN A 621 -29.86 7.00 -13.67
N SER A 622 -28.96 6.12 -14.10
CA SER A 622 -27.52 6.26 -13.90
C SER A 622 -26.74 5.89 -15.16
N LEU A 623 -25.76 6.73 -15.51
CA LEU A 623 -24.79 6.52 -16.58
C LEU A 623 -23.38 6.74 -16.02
N THR A 624 -22.57 5.69 -16.01
CA THR A 624 -21.19 5.71 -15.52
C THR A 624 -20.25 5.26 -16.62
N PHE A 625 -19.25 6.07 -16.94
CA PHE A 625 -18.22 5.75 -17.92
C PHE A 625 -16.98 5.12 -17.29
N GLY A 626 -16.32 4.24 -18.04
CA GLY A 626 -15.06 3.61 -17.64
C GLY A 626 -13.84 4.51 -17.86
N TYR A 627 -12.76 4.23 -17.14
CA TYR A 627 -11.51 5.01 -17.06
C TYR A 627 -11.00 5.61 -18.38
N LEU A 628 -11.01 4.89 -19.51
CA LEU A 628 -10.49 5.38 -20.79
C LEU A 628 -11.48 6.24 -21.61
N PHE A 629 -12.73 6.41 -21.18
CA PHE A 629 -13.74 7.11 -21.97
C PHE A 629 -13.37 8.59 -22.17
N ASN A 630 -13.18 9.00 -23.42
CA ASN A 630 -12.84 10.37 -23.81
C ASN A 630 -13.47 10.76 -25.16
N GLN A 631 -14.68 10.28 -25.45
CA GLN A 631 -15.44 10.67 -26.64
C GLN A 631 -16.39 11.83 -26.34
N SER A 632 -16.71 12.62 -27.36
CA SER A 632 -17.71 13.69 -27.25
C SER A 632 -19.11 13.11 -26.96
N LEU A 633 -19.94 13.89 -26.26
CA LEU A 633 -21.38 13.61 -26.14
C LEU A 633 -22.24 14.53 -27.04
N GLU A 634 -21.62 15.25 -27.97
CA GLU A 634 -22.33 16.10 -28.93
C GLU A 634 -23.37 15.30 -29.73
N GLY A 635 -24.55 15.89 -29.95
CA GLY A 635 -25.70 15.24 -30.61
C GLY A 635 -26.45 14.20 -29.75
N ILE A 636 -25.86 13.69 -28.67
CA ILE A 636 -26.43 12.60 -27.87
C ILE A 636 -27.60 13.08 -27.02
N GLN A 637 -28.73 12.37 -27.12
CA GLN A 637 -29.92 12.63 -26.34
C GLN A 637 -29.84 11.89 -24.99
N LEU A 638 -29.40 12.59 -23.95
CA LEU A 638 -29.41 12.07 -22.58
C LEU A 638 -30.88 11.93 -22.08
N PRO A 639 -31.27 10.77 -21.52
CA PRO A 639 -32.66 10.49 -21.20
C PRO A 639 -33.17 11.34 -20.03
N SER A 640 -34.42 11.78 -20.09
CA SER A 640 -35.04 12.69 -19.11
C SER A 640 -35.28 12.09 -17.72
N SER A 641 -34.90 10.83 -17.49
CA SER A 641 -34.92 10.14 -16.20
C SER A 641 -33.54 10.04 -15.52
N LEU A 642 -32.47 10.50 -16.19
CA LEU A 642 -31.08 10.34 -15.73
C LEU A 642 -30.79 11.20 -14.50
N LYS A 643 -30.56 10.55 -13.36
CA LYS A 643 -30.23 11.15 -12.05
C LYS A 643 -28.73 11.25 -11.79
N SER A 644 -27.91 10.38 -12.39
CA SER A 644 -26.45 10.37 -12.16
C SER A 644 -25.69 10.24 -13.47
N LEU A 645 -24.68 11.08 -13.65
CA LEU A 645 -23.72 11.03 -14.76
C LEU A 645 -22.30 11.09 -14.18
N THR A 646 -21.54 10.03 -14.38
CA THR A 646 -20.15 9.90 -13.92
C THR A 646 -19.25 9.64 -15.13
N PHE A 647 -18.29 10.53 -15.37
CA PHE A 647 -17.27 10.35 -16.38
C PHE A 647 -16.08 9.54 -15.84
N GLY A 648 -15.45 8.75 -16.71
CA GLY A 648 -14.21 8.04 -16.41
C GLY A 648 -12.99 8.96 -16.51
N ASP A 649 -11.90 8.57 -15.85
CA ASP A 649 -10.71 9.39 -15.64
C ASP A 649 -10.19 10.16 -16.85
N LYS A 650 -10.16 9.55 -18.04
CA LYS A 650 -9.61 10.16 -19.26
C LYS A 650 -10.55 11.11 -19.99
N PHE A 651 -11.76 11.34 -19.49
CA PHE A 651 -12.69 12.27 -20.12
C PHE A 651 -12.22 13.72 -20.00
N ASN A 652 -11.92 14.34 -21.13
CA ASN A 652 -11.51 15.75 -21.21
C ASN A 652 -12.09 16.44 -22.47
N GLN A 653 -13.32 16.09 -22.85
CA GLN A 653 -14.07 16.74 -23.92
C GLN A 653 -14.93 17.89 -23.38
N SER A 654 -15.26 18.86 -24.24
CA SER A 654 -16.18 19.96 -23.88
C SER A 654 -17.58 19.43 -23.61
N LEU A 655 -18.34 20.13 -22.77
CA LEU A 655 -19.79 19.95 -22.61
C LEU A 655 -20.62 21.00 -23.35
N GLU A 656 -20.00 21.84 -24.20
CA GLU A 656 -20.69 22.82 -25.02
C GLU A 656 -21.75 22.16 -25.93
N GLY A 657 -22.90 22.81 -26.10
CA GLY A 657 -24.05 22.29 -26.85
C GLY A 657 -24.84 21.15 -26.17
N ILE A 658 -24.20 20.38 -25.28
CA ILE A 658 -24.79 19.16 -24.69
C ILE A 658 -25.90 19.50 -23.68
N GLN A 659 -27.09 18.94 -23.91
CA GLN A 659 -28.27 19.17 -23.09
C GLN A 659 -28.29 18.21 -21.89
N LEU A 660 -27.88 18.69 -20.72
CA LEU A 660 -27.95 17.93 -19.47
C LEU A 660 -29.43 17.76 -19.04
N PRO A 661 -29.90 16.54 -18.71
CA PRO A 661 -31.31 16.29 -18.44
C PRO A 661 -31.76 16.93 -17.12
N SER A 662 -32.98 17.47 -17.10
CA SER A 662 -33.52 18.24 -15.96
C SER A 662 -33.77 17.45 -14.68
N SER A 663 -33.55 16.14 -14.69
CA SER A 663 -33.63 15.23 -13.54
C SER A 663 -32.26 14.83 -12.95
N LEU A 664 -31.15 15.33 -13.52
CA LEU A 664 -29.79 14.99 -13.11
C LEU A 664 -29.46 15.57 -11.72
N GLN A 665 -29.23 14.69 -10.75
CA GLN A 665 -28.94 14.96 -9.35
C GLN A 665 -27.44 14.88 -9.02
N SER A 666 -26.64 14.14 -9.78
CA SER A 666 -25.19 14.04 -9.59
C SER A 666 -24.44 14.13 -10.91
N LEU A 667 -23.38 14.94 -10.93
CA LEU A 667 -22.43 15.07 -12.03
C LEU A 667 -20.99 14.94 -11.48
N THR A 668 -20.27 13.93 -11.95
CA THR A 668 -18.89 13.65 -11.52
C THR A 668 -17.98 13.59 -12.74
N PHE A 669 -16.91 14.38 -12.74
CA PHE A 669 -15.88 14.39 -13.79
C PHE A 669 -14.70 13.48 -13.45
N GLY A 670 -14.09 12.90 -14.49
CA GLY A 670 -12.88 12.09 -14.39
C GLY A 670 -11.60 12.91 -14.21
N SER A 671 -10.55 12.27 -13.70
CA SER A 671 -9.24 12.82 -13.34
C SER A 671 -8.62 13.82 -14.33
N ASP A 672 -8.69 13.60 -15.64
CA ASP A 672 -8.08 14.45 -16.67
C ASP A 672 -8.97 15.63 -17.11
N PHE A 673 -10.22 15.73 -16.62
CA PHE A 673 -11.15 16.76 -17.06
C PHE A 673 -10.69 18.17 -16.65
N ASN A 674 -10.42 19.02 -17.66
CA ASN A 674 -9.99 20.40 -17.46
C ASN A 674 -10.54 21.34 -18.55
N GLN A 675 -11.78 21.12 -19.01
CA GLN A 675 -12.47 22.00 -19.95
C GLN A 675 -13.29 23.09 -19.23
N SER A 676 -13.53 24.20 -19.92
CA SER A 676 -14.39 25.27 -19.40
C SER A 676 -15.84 24.79 -19.22
N LEU A 677 -16.52 25.36 -18.22
CA LEU A 677 -17.96 25.21 -18.01
C LEU A 677 -18.74 26.50 -18.31
N GLU A 678 -18.12 27.46 -19.00
CA GLU A 678 -18.79 28.67 -19.50
C GLU A 678 -19.93 28.32 -20.48
N GLY A 679 -21.03 29.08 -20.44
CA GLY A 679 -22.23 28.86 -21.27
C GLY A 679 -23.09 27.62 -20.90
N ILE A 680 -22.50 26.58 -20.32
CA ILE A 680 -23.13 25.30 -20.03
C ILE A 680 -24.22 25.42 -18.95
N GLN A 681 -25.42 24.96 -19.27
CA GLN A 681 -26.59 25.06 -18.39
C GLN A 681 -26.66 23.86 -17.44
N LEU A 682 -26.21 24.05 -16.19
CA LEU A 682 -26.32 23.04 -15.15
C LEU A 682 -27.80 22.81 -14.75
N PRO A 683 -28.28 21.56 -14.70
CA PRO A 683 -29.70 21.27 -14.50
C PRO A 683 -30.18 21.63 -13.10
N SER A 684 -31.42 22.15 -13.01
CA SER A 684 -31.99 22.73 -11.78
C SER A 684 -32.35 21.73 -10.66
N SER A 685 -32.02 20.45 -10.84
CA SER A 685 -32.18 19.37 -9.85
C SER A 685 -30.83 18.82 -9.35
N LEU A 686 -29.70 19.32 -9.85
CA LEU A 686 -28.36 18.87 -9.50
C LEU A 686 -28.06 19.13 -8.01
N GLN A 687 -27.69 18.08 -7.29
CA GLN A 687 -27.40 18.07 -5.85
C GLN A 687 -25.91 17.85 -5.56
N SER A 688 -25.17 17.18 -6.44
CA SER A 688 -23.71 17.00 -6.32
C SER A 688 -22.99 17.35 -7.61
N LEU A 689 -21.89 18.11 -7.48
CA LEU A 689 -20.95 18.42 -8.55
C LEU A 689 -19.52 18.13 -8.06
N THR A 690 -18.85 17.20 -8.72
CA THR A 690 -17.50 16.75 -8.37
C THR A 690 -16.56 16.90 -9.57
N PHE A 691 -15.48 17.65 -9.40
CA PHE A 691 -14.42 17.82 -10.41
C PHE A 691 -13.29 16.80 -10.24
N GLY A 692 -12.70 16.37 -11.37
CA GLY A 692 -11.58 15.46 -11.40
C GLY A 692 -10.23 16.13 -11.09
N PHE A 693 -9.22 15.30 -10.81
CA PHE A 693 -7.89 15.67 -10.31
C PHE A 693 -7.26 16.91 -10.98
N HIS A 694 -7.24 16.99 -12.31
CA HIS A 694 -6.57 18.03 -13.09
C HIS A 694 -7.41 19.28 -13.37
N PHE A 695 -8.66 19.36 -12.87
CA PHE A 695 -9.52 20.51 -13.11
C PHE A 695 -8.98 21.78 -12.45
N SER A 696 -8.68 22.81 -13.25
CA SER A 696 -8.19 24.11 -12.78
C SER A 696 -8.66 25.28 -13.64
N GLN A 697 -9.86 25.19 -14.22
CA GLN A 697 -10.49 26.29 -14.96
C GLN A 697 -11.14 27.31 -14.02
N ILE A 698 -11.24 28.56 -14.49
CA ILE A 698 -11.97 29.62 -13.79
C ILE A 698 -13.48 29.32 -13.76
N LEU A 699 -14.17 29.78 -12.71
CA LEU A 699 -15.62 29.59 -12.54
C LEU A 699 -16.44 30.89 -12.58
N GLU A 700 -15.86 31.99 -13.05
CA GLU A 700 -16.57 33.26 -13.18
C GLU A 700 -17.75 33.13 -14.17
N GLY A 701 -18.87 33.81 -13.89
CA GLY A 701 -20.08 33.74 -14.70
C GLY A 701 -20.94 32.48 -14.56
N ILE A 702 -20.38 31.35 -14.09
CA ILE A 702 -21.09 30.07 -14.01
C ILE A 702 -22.26 30.12 -13.01
N GLN A 703 -23.44 29.70 -13.47
CA GLN A 703 -24.66 29.66 -12.68
C GLN A 703 -24.81 28.30 -11.98
N LEU A 704 -24.35 28.20 -10.73
CA LEU A 704 -24.56 27.01 -9.90
C LEU A 704 -26.05 26.82 -9.58
N PRO A 705 -26.61 25.60 -9.74
CA PRO A 705 -28.04 25.36 -9.57
C PRO A 705 -28.48 25.47 -8.11
N ARG A 706 -29.70 26.00 -7.90
CA ARG A 706 -30.29 26.29 -6.56
C ARG A 706 -30.60 25.04 -5.71
N SER A 707 -30.33 23.85 -6.23
CA SER A 707 -30.50 22.54 -5.61
C SER A 707 -29.18 21.93 -5.12
N LEU A 708 -28.03 22.51 -5.47
CA LEU A 708 -26.71 21.92 -5.23
C LEU A 708 -26.41 21.87 -3.73
N GLN A 709 -26.10 20.67 -3.23
CA GLN A 709 -25.82 20.36 -1.81
C GLN A 709 -24.34 20.05 -1.58
N SER A 710 -23.62 19.51 -2.58
CA SER A 710 -22.20 19.21 -2.51
C SER A 710 -21.44 19.79 -3.70
N LEU A 711 -20.31 20.45 -3.44
CA LEU A 711 -19.35 20.92 -4.43
C LEU A 711 -17.94 20.48 -4.03
N THR A 712 -17.31 19.66 -4.87
CA THR A 712 -15.99 19.08 -4.62
C THR A 712 -15.04 19.41 -5.77
N PHE A 713 -13.88 19.98 -5.43
CA PHE A 713 -12.82 20.34 -6.37
C PHE A 713 -11.71 19.28 -6.47
N GLY A 714 -11.14 19.15 -7.66
CA GLY A 714 -9.97 18.32 -7.93
C GLY A 714 -8.66 18.87 -7.37
N TRP A 715 -7.64 18.03 -7.35
CA TRP A 715 -6.33 18.32 -6.74
C TRP A 715 -5.64 19.56 -7.31
N ASP A 716 -5.72 19.80 -8.62
CA ASP A 716 -5.04 20.92 -9.28
C ASP A 716 -5.82 22.24 -9.23
N PHE A 717 -7.04 22.26 -8.67
CA PHE A 717 -7.85 23.47 -8.62
C PHE A 717 -7.22 24.53 -7.70
N ASN A 718 -6.81 25.66 -8.28
CA ASN A 718 -6.24 26.78 -7.54
C ASN A 718 -6.71 28.14 -8.11
N GLN A 719 -7.94 28.20 -8.62
CA GLN A 719 -8.54 29.42 -9.15
C GLN A 719 -9.33 30.16 -8.06
N SER A 720 -9.44 31.49 -8.21
CA SER A 720 -10.26 32.30 -7.31
C SER A 720 -11.74 31.96 -7.45
N LEU A 721 -12.48 32.01 -6.34
CA LEU A 721 -13.95 31.95 -6.34
C LEU A 721 -14.58 33.36 -6.42
N GLY A 722 -13.81 34.39 -6.78
CA GLY A 722 -14.35 35.70 -7.12
C GLY A 722 -15.46 35.61 -8.18
N GLY A 723 -16.54 36.37 -7.98
CA GLY A 723 -17.69 36.38 -8.88
C GLY A 723 -18.68 35.20 -8.72
N ILE A 724 -18.25 34.03 -8.23
CA ILE A 724 -19.14 32.86 -8.13
C ILE A 724 -20.25 33.09 -7.08
N GLN A 725 -21.47 32.65 -7.39
CA GLN A 725 -22.59 32.69 -6.45
C GLN A 725 -22.85 31.28 -5.88
N LEU A 726 -22.33 31.03 -4.67
CA LEU A 726 -22.57 29.76 -3.97
C LEU A 726 -24.07 29.59 -3.64
N PRO A 727 -24.71 28.46 -4.02
CA PRO A 727 -26.15 28.32 -3.87
C PRO A 727 -26.57 28.12 -2.41
N ARG A 728 -27.74 28.66 -2.05
CA ARG A 728 -28.31 28.64 -0.67
C ARG A 728 -28.71 27.25 -0.15
N SER A 729 -28.46 26.21 -0.94
CA SER A 729 -28.70 24.79 -0.64
C SER A 729 -27.42 24.03 -0.29
N LEU A 730 -26.23 24.64 -0.50
CA LEU A 730 -24.94 23.96 -0.39
C LEU A 730 -24.64 23.59 1.07
N GLN A 731 -24.41 22.32 1.31
CA GLN A 731 -24.13 21.72 2.63
C GLN A 731 -22.68 21.28 2.77
N SER A 732 -21.99 20.94 1.68
CA SER A 732 -20.57 20.57 1.67
C SER A 732 -19.80 21.34 0.61
N LEU A 733 -18.65 21.90 0.99
CA LEU A 733 -17.67 22.51 0.10
C LEU A 733 -16.29 21.94 0.39
N THR A 734 -15.72 21.25 -0.59
CA THR A 734 -14.41 20.58 -0.48
C THR A 734 -13.45 21.11 -1.54
N PHE A 735 -12.36 21.72 -1.11
CA PHE A 735 -11.25 22.13 -1.96
C PHE A 735 -10.21 21.02 -2.10
N GLY A 736 -9.62 20.88 -3.28
CA GLY A 736 -8.59 19.89 -3.55
C GLY A 736 -7.16 20.38 -3.29
N GLY A 737 -6.23 19.43 -3.21
CA GLY A 737 -4.77 19.57 -3.31
C GLY A 737 -4.18 20.98 -3.18
N LYS A 738 -4.01 21.63 -4.33
CA LYS A 738 -3.27 22.87 -4.57
C LYS A 738 -4.04 24.16 -4.22
N PHE A 739 -5.30 24.08 -3.79
CA PHE A 739 -6.11 25.28 -3.54
C PHE A 739 -5.52 26.13 -2.40
N ASN A 740 -5.08 27.34 -2.74
CA ASN A 740 -4.45 28.29 -1.83
C ASN A 740 -4.85 29.75 -2.16
N GLN A 741 -6.08 29.95 -2.61
CA GLN A 741 -6.64 31.29 -2.88
C GLN A 741 -7.39 31.85 -1.69
N SER A 742 -7.42 33.18 -1.54
CA SER A 742 -8.19 33.83 -0.49
C SER A 742 -9.69 33.58 -0.67
N LEU A 743 -10.41 33.44 0.45
CA LEU A 743 -11.87 33.41 0.48
C LEU A 743 -12.49 34.77 0.86
N GLU A 744 -11.70 35.85 0.84
CA GLU A 744 -12.19 37.21 1.09
C GLU A 744 -13.31 37.61 0.10
N GLY A 745 -14.33 38.32 0.59
CA GLY A 745 -15.51 38.74 -0.17
C GLY A 745 -16.53 37.63 -0.48
N ILE A 746 -16.10 36.37 -0.55
CA ILE A 746 -16.96 35.22 -0.90
C ILE A 746 -17.98 34.94 0.21
N GLN A 747 -19.26 34.87 -0.18
CA GLN A 747 -20.37 34.66 0.74
C GLN A 747 -20.65 33.16 0.92
N LEU A 748 -20.19 32.60 2.03
CA LEU A 748 -20.49 31.22 2.40
C LEU A 748 -21.99 31.05 2.71
N PRO A 749 -22.69 30.05 2.14
CA PRO A 749 -24.12 29.91 2.28
C PRO A 749 -24.52 29.41 3.68
N ARG A 750 -25.64 29.93 4.21
CA ARG A 750 -26.20 29.59 5.56
C ARG A 750 -26.71 28.15 5.73
N SER A 751 -26.49 27.30 4.74
CA SER A 751 -26.79 25.87 4.71
C SER A 751 -25.54 25.00 4.88
N LEU A 752 -24.34 25.59 4.79
CA LEU A 752 -23.07 24.87 4.76
C LEU A 752 -22.79 24.20 6.11
N GLN A 753 -22.62 22.88 6.10
CA GLN A 753 -22.37 22.03 7.27
C GLN A 753 -20.92 21.52 7.30
N SER A 754 -20.28 21.38 6.14
CA SER A 754 -18.87 20.97 6.03
C SER A 754 -18.07 21.92 5.14
N LEU A 755 -16.90 22.33 5.61
CA LEU A 755 -15.89 23.08 4.85
C LEU A 755 -14.53 22.40 5.01
N THR A 756 -13.99 21.89 3.90
CA THR A 756 -12.73 21.13 3.85
C THR A 756 -11.76 21.79 2.89
N PHE A 757 -10.54 22.07 3.37
CA PHE A 757 -9.45 22.62 2.57
C PHE A 757 -8.44 21.54 2.15
N GLY A 758 -7.83 21.73 0.97
CA GLY A 758 -6.78 20.86 0.46
C GLY A 758 -5.43 21.05 1.15
N PRO A 759 -4.50 20.08 1.08
CA PRO A 759 -3.18 20.13 1.72
C PRO A 759 -2.37 21.42 1.58
N TRP A 760 -2.47 22.16 0.47
CA TRP A 760 -1.67 23.37 0.24
C TRP A 760 -2.32 24.68 0.70
N PHE A 761 -3.54 24.63 1.26
CA PHE A 761 -4.24 25.83 1.72
C PHE A 761 -3.56 26.47 2.94
N ASN A 762 -3.14 27.73 2.81
CA ASN A 762 -2.51 28.50 3.89
C ASN A 762 -2.92 29.99 3.85
N GLN A 763 -4.17 30.30 3.45
CA GLN A 763 -4.71 31.66 3.48
C GLN A 763 -5.44 31.94 4.79
N SER A 764 -5.43 33.20 5.22
CA SER A 764 -6.16 33.62 6.42
C SER A 764 -7.67 33.58 6.19
N LEU A 765 -8.43 33.23 7.24
CA LEU A 765 -9.89 33.35 7.26
C LEU A 765 -10.35 34.58 8.08
N ALA A 766 -9.45 35.50 8.42
CA ALA A 766 -9.79 36.75 9.11
C ALA A 766 -10.83 37.55 8.31
N GLY A 767 -11.85 38.10 8.99
CA GLY A 767 -12.98 38.81 8.39
C GLY A 767 -14.05 37.91 7.75
N ILE A 768 -13.75 36.64 7.44
CA ILE A 768 -14.67 35.72 6.76
C ILE A 768 -15.77 35.26 7.71
N GLN A 769 -17.02 35.38 7.26
CA GLN A 769 -18.19 34.99 8.05
C GLN A 769 -18.48 33.49 7.87
N LEU A 770 -18.00 32.68 8.81
CA LEU A 770 -18.34 31.25 8.86
C LEU A 770 -19.85 31.09 9.16
N PRO A 771 -20.59 30.27 8.39
CA PRO A 771 -22.03 30.17 8.54
C PRO A 771 -22.44 29.42 9.82
N SER A 772 -23.52 29.86 10.46
CA SER A 772 -24.06 29.31 11.72
C SER A 772 -24.68 27.92 11.61
N SER A 773 -24.46 27.23 10.49
CA SER A 773 -24.83 25.85 10.19
C SER A 773 -23.63 24.90 10.16
N LEU A 774 -22.41 25.44 10.18
CA LEU A 774 -21.17 24.68 9.97
C LEU A 774 -20.91 23.75 11.15
N GLN A 775 -20.78 22.45 10.88
CA GLN A 775 -20.56 21.37 11.84
C GLN A 775 -19.14 20.81 11.76
N SER A 776 -18.50 20.87 10.59
CA SER A 776 -17.10 20.45 10.40
C SER A 776 -16.28 21.52 9.69
N LEU A 777 -15.11 21.81 10.23
CA LEU A 777 -14.07 22.64 9.62
C LEU A 777 -12.75 21.87 9.62
N THR A 778 -12.24 21.57 8.42
CA THR A 778 -11.03 20.78 8.21
C THR A 778 -10.03 21.56 7.37
N PHE A 779 -8.87 21.85 7.93
CA PHE A 779 -7.73 22.44 7.22
C PHE A 779 -6.81 21.37 6.63
N GLY A 780 -5.97 21.76 5.66
CA GLY A 780 -4.94 20.91 5.08
C GLY A 780 -3.53 21.16 5.63
N ASP A 781 -2.60 20.30 5.24
CA ASP A 781 -1.23 20.14 5.74
C ASP A 781 -0.36 21.39 5.84
N LYS A 782 -0.64 22.43 5.05
CA LYS A 782 0.11 23.69 5.00
C LYS A 782 -0.56 24.85 5.72
N PHE A 783 -1.74 24.65 6.30
CA PHE A 783 -2.41 25.70 7.03
C PHE A 783 -1.67 26.02 8.33
N ASN A 784 -1.12 27.23 8.43
CA ASN A 784 -0.42 27.73 9.61
C ASN A 784 -0.72 29.22 9.87
N GLN A 785 -1.94 29.65 9.56
CA GLN A 785 -2.43 31.01 9.85
C GLN A 785 -3.05 31.09 11.25
N SER A 786 -2.95 32.26 11.89
CA SER A 786 -3.62 32.51 13.17
C SER A 786 -5.13 32.43 13.01
N LEU A 787 -5.83 31.94 14.06
CA LEU A 787 -7.29 32.02 14.12
C LEU A 787 -7.81 33.30 14.80
N GLU A 788 -6.93 34.23 15.16
CA GLU A 788 -7.29 35.48 15.84
C GLU A 788 -8.36 36.27 15.05
N GLY A 789 -9.37 36.76 15.76
CA GLY A 789 -10.52 37.47 15.18
C GLY A 789 -11.58 36.59 14.51
N ILE A 790 -11.29 35.32 14.18
CA ILE A 790 -12.27 34.41 13.58
C ILE A 790 -13.36 34.05 14.60
N GLN A 791 -14.63 34.21 14.20
CA GLN A 791 -15.77 33.73 14.97
C GLN A 791 -16.11 32.30 14.56
N LEU A 792 -15.71 31.32 15.38
CA LEU A 792 -16.10 29.93 15.18
C LEU A 792 -17.60 29.75 15.48
N PRO A 793 -18.41 29.16 14.58
CA PRO A 793 -19.86 29.11 14.75
C PRO A 793 -20.27 28.12 15.85
N SER A 794 -21.32 28.46 16.60
CA SER A 794 -21.85 27.68 17.73
C SER A 794 -22.54 26.35 17.34
N SER A 795 -22.41 25.95 16.08
CA SER A 795 -22.84 24.68 15.51
C SER A 795 -21.68 23.70 15.28
N LEU A 796 -20.44 24.17 15.39
CA LEU A 796 -19.24 23.41 15.01
C LEU A 796 -19.01 22.25 15.98
N GLN A 797 -18.95 21.04 15.46
CA GLN A 797 -18.76 19.78 16.19
C GLN A 797 -17.36 19.19 15.98
N SER A 798 -16.72 19.45 14.83
CA SER A 798 -15.36 19.02 14.52
C SER A 798 -14.50 20.18 14.05
N LEU A 799 -13.31 20.32 14.64
CA LEU A 799 -12.25 21.21 14.19
C LEU A 799 -10.97 20.39 14.02
N THR A 800 -10.46 20.32 12.79
CA THR A 800 -9.28 19.53 12.43
C THR A 800 -8.25 20.40 11.73
N PHE A 801 -7.06 20.51 12.32
CA PHE A 801 -5.88 21.09 11.68
C PHE A 801 -5.12 19.97 10.95
N GLY A 802 -5.07 20.02 9.62
CA GLY A 802 -4.50 18.96 8.79
C GLY A 802 -2.98 18.88 8.80
N GLY A 803 -2.50 17.69 8.45
CA GLY A 803 -1.10 17.38 8.11
C GLY A 803 -0.03 18.05 8.98
N SER A 804 0.93 18.71 8.34
CA SER A 804 2.22 19.01 8.96
C SER A 804 2.25 20.33 9.73
N ASP A 805 2.02 21.47 9.08
CA ASP A 805 2.69 22.72 9.45
C ASP A 805 1.98 23.55 10.54
N PHE A 806 0.73 23.24 10.92
CA PHE A 806 -0.02 24.05 11.89
C PHE A 806 0.64 24.09 13.28
N ASN A 807 1.07 25.27 13.70
CA ASN A 807 1.70 25.50 15.00
C ASN A 807 1.40 26.90 15.58
N GLN A 808 0.22 27.46 15.31
CA GLN A 808 -0.20 28.75 15.88
C GLN A 808 -0.81 28.57 17.28
N SER A 809 -0.73 29.63 18.10
CA SER A 809 -1.40 29.66 19.40
C SER A 809 -2.92 29.67 19.22
N LEU A 810 -3.62 29.08 20.18
CA LEU A 810 -5.08 29.17 20.32
C LEU A 810 -5.48 30.04 21.54
N GLU A 811 -4.55 30.81 22.10
CA GLU A 811 -4.83 31.84 23.11
C GLU A 811 -5.85 32.86 22.59
N GLY A 812 -6.78 33.30 23.45
CA GLY A 812 -7.89 34.19 23.09
C GLY A 812 -9.02 33.55 22.26
N ILE A 813 -8.75 32.46 21.53
CA ILE A 813 -9.71 31.81 20.63
C ILE A 813 -10.86 31.18 21.43
N GLN A 814 -12.09 31.58 21.11
CA GLN A 814 -13.29 31.02 21.73
C GLN A 814 -13.70 29.73 21.01
N LEU A 815 -13.37 28.58 21.60
CA LEU A 815 -13.82 27.27 21.12
C LEU A 815 -15.34 27.12 21.37
N PRO A 816 -16.15 26.76 20.35
CA PRO A 816 -17.60 26.74 20.48
C PRO A 816 -18.08 25.60 21.39
N SER A 817 -19.14 25.87 22.17
CA SER A 817 -19.71 24.93 23.17
C SER A 817 -20.42 23.71 22.58
N SER A 818 -20.35 23.53 21.27
CA SER A 818 -20.84 22.38 20.48
C SER A 818 -19.73 21.43 20.06
N LEU A 819 -18.46 21.81 20.23
CA LEU A 819 -17.30 21.09 19.68
C LEU A 819 -17.11 19.75 20.40
N GLN A 820 -17.15 18.66 19.64
CA GLN A 820 -17.02 17.28 20.11
C GLN A 820 -15.64 16.68 19.77
N SER A 821 -15.00 17.13 18.70
CA SER A 821 -13.67 16.68 18.29
C SER A 821 -12.74 17.86 18.02
N LEU A 822 -11.52 17.80 18.58
CA LEU A 822 -10.42 18.71 18.31
C LEU A 822 -9.16 17.91 17.96
N THR A 823 -8.67 18.10 16.73
CA THR A 823 -7.52 17.37 16.18
C THR A 823 -6.44 18.34 15.72
N PHE A 824 -5.20 18.14 16.18
CA PHE A 824 -4.04 18.93 15.84
C PHE A 824 -3.09 18.22 14.84
N GLY A 825 -2.53 19.00 13.92
CA GLY A 825 -1.53 18.56 12.94
C GLY A 825 -0.15 18.27 13.56
N PHE A 826 0.72 17.60 12.79
CA PHE A 826 1.94 16.97 13.26
C PHE A 826 2.94 17.93 13.93
N HIS A 827 3.12 19.16 13.46
CA HIS A 827 4.05 20.12 14.09
C HIS A 827 3.44 20.93 15.25
N PHE A 828 2.16 20.71 15.61
CA PHE A 828 1.54 21.44 16.71
C PHE A 828 2.26 21.16 18.03
N SER A 829 2.77 22.24 18.65
CA SER A 829 3.65 22.21 19.81
C SER A 829 3.43 23.39 20.77
N GLN A 830 2.36 24.17 20.57
CA GLN A 830 1.99 25.29 21.45
C GLN A 830 1.35 24.81 22.76
N SER A 831 1.41 25.66 23.79
CA SER A 831 0.71 25.41 25.06
C SER A 831 -0.81 25.48 24.88
N LEU A 832 -1.55 24.75 25.72
CA LEU A 832 -3.00 24.93 25.90
C LEU A 832 -3.34 25.63 27.24
N GLU A 833 -2.35 26.22 27.91
CA GLU A 833 -2.55 27.03 29.12
C GLU A 833 -3.49 28.22 28.85
N GLY A 834 -4.36 28.54 29.81
CA GLY A 834 -5.41 29.56 29.67
C GLY A 834 -6.61 29.16 28.80
N ILE A 835 -6.45 28.21 27.87
CA ILE A 835 -7.48 27.84 26.88
C ILE A 835 -8.63 27.08 27.54
N GLN A 836 -9.87 27.54 27.26
CA GLN A 836 -11.08 26.91 27.77
C GLN A 836 -11.55 25.81 26.82
N LEU A 837 -11.22 24.56 27.14
CA LEU A 837 -11.73 23.39 26.40
C LEU A 837 -13.26 23.24 26.62
N PRO A 838 -14.08 23.10 25.56
CA PRO A 838 -15.53 23.11 25.70
C PRO A 838 -16.06 21.83 26.35
N ARG A 839 -17.12 21.97 27.18
CA ARG A 839 -17.76 20.88 27.94
C ARG A 839 -18.49 19.82 27.10
N SER A 840 -18.43 19.95 25.77
CA SER A 840 -18.95 19.03 24.77
C SER A 840 -17.87 18.12 24.18
N LEU A 841 -16.59 18.40 24.43
CA LEU A 841 -15.46 17.75 23.77
C LEU A 841 -15.35 16.29 24.21
N GLN A 842 -15.44 15.37 23.26
CA GLN A 842 -15.37 13.91 23.44
C GLN A 842 -14.03 13.34 22.96
N SER A 843 -13.39 13.96 21.98
CA SER A 843 -12.10 13.55 21.44
C SER A 843 -11.11 14.72 21.40
N LEU A 844 -9.90 14.49 21.92
CA LEU A 844 -8.76 15.40 21.83
C LEU A 844 -7.54 14.63 21.32
N MET A 845 -7.04 14.99 20.14
CA MET A 845 -5.89 14.35 19.51
C MET A 845 -4.77 15.36 19.22
N PHE A 846 -3.61 15.11 19.81
CA PHE A 846 -2.39 15.89 19.60
C PHE A 846 -1.52 15.31 18.49
N GLY A 847 -0.91 16.20 17.69
CA GLY A 847 0.04 15.82 16.64
C GLY A 847 1.42 15.44 17.17
N GLY A 848 2.28 15.04 16.23
CA GLY A 848 3.59 14.45 16.49
C GLY A 848 4.54 15.25 17.37
N LYS A 849 4.57 16.58 17.28
CA LYS A 849 5.55 17.45 17.98
C LYS A 849 5.03 18.08 19.27
N PHE A 850 3.88 17.64 19.78
CA PHE A 850 3.35 18.15 21.03
C PHE A 850 4.21 17.69 22.22
N LYS A 851 4.97 18.63 22.81
CA LYS A 851 5.88 18.39 23.95
C LYS A 851 5.48 19.10 25.25
N GLN A 852 4.34 19.79 25.26
CA GLN A 852 3.95 20.64 26.38
C GLN A 852 3.32 19.84 27.52
N SER A 853 3.40 20.38 28.74
CA SER A 853 2.67 19.84 29.89
C SER A 853 1.17 20.10 29.75
N LEU A 854 0.34 19.25 30.37
CA LEU A 854 -1.07 19.53 30.62
C LEU A 854 -1.34 19.80 32.11
N GLU A 855 -0.31 20.05 32.91
CA GLU A 855 -0.45 20.46 34.31
C GLU A 855 -1.26 21.78 34.40
N GLY A 856 -2.20 21.84 35.34
CA GLY A 856 -3.17 22.94 35.47
C GLY A 856 -4.32 22.94 34.45
N ILE A 857 -4.18 22.26 33.30
CA ILE A 857 -5.17 22.29 32.22
C ILE A 857 -6.42 21.49 32.59
N GLN A 858 -7.59 22.12 32.45
CA GLN A 858 -8.88 21.53 32.79
C GLN A 858 -9.42 20.69 31.62
N LEU A 859 -9.12 19.39 31.62
CA LEU A 859 -9.72 18.45 30.68
C LEU A 859 -11.24 18.34 30.92
N PRO A 860 -12.08 18.47 29.89
CA PRO A 860 -13.53 18.53 30.08
C PRO A 860 -14.12 17.17 30.49
N SER A 861 -15.13 17.19 31.35
CA SER A 861 -15.81 16.00 31.91
C SER A 861 -16.64 15.19 30.89
N SER A 862 -16.58 15.56 29.61
CA SER A 862 -17.17 14.87 28.47
C SER A 862 -16.15 14.04 27.68
N LEU A 863 -14.85 14.20 27.95
CA LEU A 863 -13.77 13.64 27.15
C LEU A 863 -13.73 12.12 27.27
N GLN A 864 -13.86 11.41 26.15
CA GLN A 864 -13.88 9.95 26.04
C GLN A 864 -12.58 9.41 25.42
N SER A 865 -11.90 10.18 24.56
CA SER A 865 -10.64 9.79 23.92
C SER A 865 -9.59 10.88 24.06
N LEU A 866 -8.39 10.49 24.49
CA LEU A 866 -7.21 11.35 24.61
C LEU A 866 -6.01 10.65 23.97
N THR A 867 -5.51 11.21 22.86
CA THR A 867 -4.45 10.62 22.03
C THR A 867 -3.29 11.58 21.87
N PHE A 868 -2.07 11.08 22.08
CA PHE A 868 -0.83 11.83 21.95
C PHE A 868 0.03 11.35 20.78
N GLY A 869 0.60 12.32 20.05
CA GLY A 869 1.57 12.07 18.99
C GLY A 869 2.97 11.75 19.50
N TYR A 870 3.85 11.43 18.56
CA TYR A 870 5.21 10.92 18.73
C TYR A 870 5.98 11.47 19.93
N ASP A 871 6.23 12.77 19.99
CA ASP A 871 7.27 13.36 20.83
C ASP A 871 6.91 13.61 22.31
N LEU A 872 5.68 13.30 22.76
CA LEU A 872 5.27 13.65 24.13
C LEU A 872 5.92 12.73 25.17
N ASN A 873 6.85 13.29 25.96
CA ASN A 873 7.52 12.59 27.07
C ASN A 873 7.48 13.38 28.39
N GLN A 874 6.44 14.18 28.62
CA GLN A 874 6.23 14.92 29.88
C GLN A 874 5.58 14.05 30.96
N SER A 875 5.81 14.37 32.24
CA SER A 875 5.19 13.65 33.35
C SER A 875 3.70 13.96 33.44
N PHE A 876 2.88 12.94 33.72
CA PHE A 876 1.42 13.10 33.90
C PHE A 876 1.01 13.28 35.38
N LYS A 877 1.99 13.41 36.28
CA LYS A 877 1.74 13.70 37.70
C LYS A 877 1.07 15.08 37.82
N GLY A 878 -0.06 15.14 38.54
CA GLY A 878 -0.82 16.39 38.73
C GLY A 878 -1.91 16.64 37.67
N ILE A 879 -1.93 15.90 36.55
CA ILE A 879 -3.01 15.98 35.56
C ILE A 879 -4.26 15.26 36.10
N ALA A 880 -5.39 15.95 36.12
CA ALA A 880 -6.69 15.37 36.43
C ALA A 880 -7.31 14.74 35.17
N LEU A 881 -7.21 13.42 35.02
CA LEU A 881 -7.89 12.68 33.96
C LEU A 881 -9.42 12.65 34.23
N PRO A 882 -10.28 12.99 33.25
CA PRO A 882 -11.72 13.05 33.47
C PRO A 882 -12.34 11.66 33.60
N GLY A 883 -13.31 11.53 34.53
CA GLY A 883 -14.02 10.27 34.84
C GLY A 883 -14.94 9.72 33.74
N SER A 884 -14.89 10.30 32.53
CA SER A 884 -15.56 9.86 31.31
C SER A 884 -14.62 9.22 30.29
N LEU A 885 -13.29 9.28 30.52
CA LEU A 885 -12.28 8.86 29.57
C LEU A 885 -12.31 7.34 29.37
N GLN A 886 -12.49 6.89 28.13
CA GLN A 886 -12.58 5.48 27.73
C GLN A 886 -11.31 5.00 27.02
N SER A 887 -10.58 5.90 26.33
CA SER A 887 -9.33 5.60 25.63
C SER A 887 -8.23 6.59 26.01
N LEU A 888 -7.05 6.07 26.36
CA LEU A 888 -5.84 6.83 26.59
C LEU A 888 -4.69 6.20 25.77
N THR A 889 -4.17 6.96 24.80
CA THR A 889 -3.11 6.51 23.89
C THR A 889 -1.90 7.43 23.99
N PHE A 890 -0.78 6.89 24.46
CA PHE A 890 0.52 7.59 24.51
C PHE A 890 1.31 7.40 23.22
N GLY A 891 2.02 8.44 22.80
CA GLY A 891 2.84 8.46 21.59
C GLY A 891 4.25 7.87 21.77
N TYR A 892 5.01 7.87 20.67
CA TYR A 892 6.28 7.15 20.47
C TYR A 892 7.29 7.32 21.62
N ASP A 893 7.65 8.55 21.98
CA ASP A 893 8.70 8.88 22.96
C ASP A 893 8.25 8.71 24.43
N PHE A 894 6.96 8.45 24.69
CA PHE A 894 6.43 8.48 26.06
C PHE A 894 7.04 7.38 26.94
N ASN A 895 7.84 7.78 27.93
CA ASN A 895 8.56 6.87 28.82
C ASN A 895 8.59 7.39 30.26
N GLN A 896 7.52 8.09 30.70
CA GLN A 896 7.39 8.59 32.08
C GLN A 896 6.68 7.59 32.99
N SER A 897 7.03 7.62 34.29
CA SER A 897 6.39 6.78 35.29
C SER A 897 4.94 7.21 35.52
N LEU A 898 4.02 6.24 35.61
CA LEU A 898 2.61 6.51 35.97
C LEU A 898 2.38 6.59 37.50
N GLN A 899 3.44 6.51 38.32
CA GLN A 899 3.31 6.42 39.77
C GLN A 899 2.61 7.65 40.38
N GLY A 900 1.47 7.42 41.03
CA GLY A 900 0.65 8.46 41.66
C GLY A 900 -0.47 9.03 40.78
N ILE A 901 -0.50 8.68 39.48
CA ILE A 901 -1.61 9.06 38.59
C ILE A 901 -2.85 8.23 38.95
N GLN A 902 -4.02 8.88 38.96
CA GLN A 902 -5.30 8.20 39.06
C GLN A 902 -5.84 7.93 37.65
N LEU A 903 -5.88 6.66 37.23
CA LEU A 903 -6.54 6.26 35.99
C LEU A 903 -8.07 6.23 36.21
N PRO A 904 -8.89 6.83 35.34
CA PRO A 904 -10.32 6.95 35.56
C PRO A 904 -11.03 5.60 35.44
N SER A 905 -12.05 5.37 36.27
CA SER A 905 -12.83 4.11 36.36
C SER A 905 -13.74 3.83 35.14
N SER A 906 -13.64 4.65 34.10
CA SER A 906 -14.30 4.51 32.79
C SER A 906 -13.36 3.97 31.71
N LEU A 907 -12.05 3.91 31.96
CA LEU A 907 -11.04 3.62 30.95
C LEU A 907 -11.13 2.17 30.48
N GLN A 908 -11.33 1.98 29.17
CA GLN A 908 -11.49 0.68 28.51
C GLN A 908 -10.24 0.30 27.70
N SER A 909 -9.51 1.28 27.16
CA SER A 909 -8.26 1.07 26.43
C SER A 909 -7.11 1.92 26.99
N LEU A 910 -5.96 1.29 27.21
CA LEU A 910 -4.70 1.92 27.59
C LEU A 910 -3.60 1.44 26.65
N THR A 911 -3.07 2.34 25.84
CA THR A 911 -2.03 2.04 24.83
C THR A 911 -0.78 2.87 25.08
N PHE A 912 0.38 2.20 25.16
CA PHE A 912 1.70 2.81 25.32
C PHE A 912 2.47 2.82 24.00
N GLY A 913 3.17 3.93 23.73
CA GLY A 913 4.02 4.10 22.55
C GLY A 913 5.40 3.45 22.67
N TYR A 914 6.18 3.58 21.59
CA TYR A 914 7.38 2.82 21.28
C TYR A 914 8.41 2.73 22.41
N GLU A 915 8.74 3.86 23.06
CA GLU A 915 9.80 3.94 24.07
C GLU A 915 9.38 3.51 25.49
N PHE A 916 8.09 3.30 25.76
CA PHE A 916 7.60 3.05 27.11
C PHE A 916 8.23 1.80 27.75
N ASN A 917 9.04 1.99 28.78
CA ASN A 917 9.72 0.92 29.50
C ASN A 917 9.90 1.24 31.00
N GLN A 918 8.88 1.87 31.60
CA GLN A 918 8.81 2.11 33.05
C GLN A 918 8.16 0.94 33.78
N SER A 919 8.39 0.86 35.10
CA SER A 919 7.70 -0.14 35.93
C SER A 919 6.24 0.25 36.16
N LEU A 920 5.36 -0.76 36.21
CA LEU A 920 3.96 -0.63 36.63
C LEU A 920 3.70 -1.22 38.03
N ASP A 921 4.77 -1.49 38.81
CA ASP A 921 4.68 -1.90 40.22
C ASP A 921 3.79 -0.94 41.02
N GLY A 922 2.70 -1.47 41.61
CA GLY A 922 1.77 -0.70 42.44
C GLY A 922 0.77 0.19 41.69
N ILE A 923 0.85 0.31 40.37
CA ILE A 923 -0.14 1.05 39.56
C ILE A 923 -1.48 0.33 39.62
N GLN A 924 -2.53 1.07 39.99
CA GLN A 924 -3.90 0.57 40.01
C GLN A 924 -4.52 0.73 38.61
N LEU A 925 -4.79 -0.39 37.93
CA LEU A 925 -5.59 -0.38 36.72
C LEU A 925 -7.09 -0.32 37.07
N PRO A 926 -7.90 0.43 36.30
CA PRO A 926 -9.33 0.50 36.54
C PRO A 926 -10.03 -0.80 36.13
N SER A 927 -11.05 -1.19 36.89
CA SER A 927 -11.86 -2.41 36.67
C SER A 927 -12.77 -2.38 35.44
N SER A 928 -12.63 -1.36 34.60
CA SER A 928 -13.27 -1.17 33.30
C SER A 928 -12.36 -1.53 32.13
N LEU A 929 -11.05 -1.73 32.36
CA LEU A 929 -10.06 -1.86 31.29
C LEU A 929 -10.22 -3.18 30.54
N GLN A 930 -10.44 -3.09 29.23
CA GLN A 930 -10.64 -4.22 28.32
C GLN A 930 -9.42 -4.48 27.43
N SER A 931 -8.63 -3.46 27.10
CA SER A 931 -7.41 -3.58 26.30
C SER A 931 -6.22 -2.90 26.97
N LEU A 932 -5.08 -3.61 27.02
CA LEU A 932 -3.79 -3.11 27.49
C LEU A 932 -2.71 -3.45 26.45
N THR A 933 -2.17 -2.42 25.82
CA THR A 933 -1.18 -2.54 24.74
C THR A 933 0.14 -1.88 25.13
N PHE A 934 1.23 -2.65 25.13
CA PHE A 934 2.58 -2.17 25.41
C PHE A 934 3.37 -1.89 24.13
N GLY A 935 4.07 -0.76 24.08
CA GLY A 935 4.93 -0.39 22.97
C GLY A 935 6.28 -1.10 22.93
N TRP A 936 7.00 -0.87 21.82
CA TRP A 936 8.14 -1.67 21.35
C TRP A 936 9.22 -1.98 22.40
N ASN A 937 9.65 -1.00 23.20
CA ASN A 937 10.74 -1.14 24.16
C ASN A 937 10.33 -1.74 25.52
N PHE A 938 9.05 -1.99 25.76
CA PHE A 938 8.58 -2.48 27.06
C PHE A 938 9.16 -3.85 27.41
N ASN A 939 9.92 -3.92 28.50
CA ASN A 939 10.55 -5.16 28.96
C ASN A 939 10.67 -5.19 30.50
N ARG A 940 9.62 -4.77 31.22
CA ARG A 940 9.53 -4.87 32.69
C ARG A 940 8.68 -6.05 33.13
N SER A 941 8.98 -6.60 34.31
CA SER A 941 8.18 -7.67 34.89
C SER A 941 6.83 -7.13 35.35
N LEU A 942 5.77 -7.90 35.18
CA LEU A 942 4.41 -7.56 35.66
C LEU A 942 4.01 -8.37 36.91
N VAL A 943 4.94 -9.10 37.55
CA VAL A 943 4.63 -10.02 38.69
C VAL A 943 4.00 -9.31 39.90
N ARG A 944 4.19 -7.99 40.05
CA ARG A 944 3.57 -7.17 41.11
C ARG A 944 2.35 -6.36 40.64
N MET A 945 1.99 -6.45 39.37
CA MET A 945 0.88 -5.72 38.77
C MET A 945 -0.39 -6.56 38.87
N GLN A 946 -1.50 -5.94 39.28
CA GLN A 946 -2.82 -6.59 39.28
C GLN A 946 -3.50 -6.30 37.94
N LEU A 947 -3.74 -7.35 37.14
CA LEU A 947 -4.51 -7.24 35.91
C LEU A 947 -6.01 -7.25 36.24
N PRO A 948 -6.82 -6.30 35.73
CA PRO A 948 -8.23 -6.20 36.09
C PRO A 948 -9.04 -7.35 35.46
N SER A 949 -10.06 -7.82 36.18
CA SER A 949 -10.95 -8.92 35.78
C SER A 949 -11.89 -8.60 34.60
N SER A 950 -11.70 -7.44 33.96
CA SER A 950 -12.38 -6.97 32.76
C SER A 950 -11.52 -7.10 31.49
N LEU A 951 -10.22 -7.39 31.63
CA LEU A 951 -9.25 -7.33 30.54
C LEU A 951 -9.51 -8.45 29.52
N GLN A 952 -9.75 -8.08 28.26
CA GLN A 952 -10.05 -8.98 27.14
C GLN A 952 -8.85 -9.12 26.19
N SER A 953 -7.99 -8.10 26.09
CA SER A 953 -6.79 -8.12 25.25
C SER A 953 -5.56 -7.65 26.02
N LEU A 954 -4.47 -8.42 25.92
CA LEU A 954 -3.15 -8.08 26.44
C LEU A 954 -2.11 -8.27 25.34
N THR A 955 -1.51 -7.16 24.90
CA THR A 955 -0.51 -7.14 23.82
C THR A 955 0.82 -6.61 24.33
N PHE A 956 1.86 -7.43 24.24
CA PHE A 956 3.23 -7.08 24.62
C PHE A 956 4.03 -6.57 23.41
N GLY A 957 4.82 -5.51 23.64
CA GLY A 957 5.70 -4.93 22.62
C GLY A 957 6.93 -5.77 22.28
N HIS A 958 7.55 -5.44 21.15
CA HIS A 958 8.64 -6.19 20.50
C HIS A 958 9.78 -6.66 21.43
N ARG A 959 10.20 -5.86 22.41
CA ARG A 959 11.32 -6.20 23.32
C ARG A 959 10.92 -6.98 24.57
N PHE A 960 9.64 -7.27 24.79
CA PHE A 960 9.19 -7.96 25.99
C PHE A 960 9.72 -9.40 26.05
N ASN A 961 10.54 -9.70 27.07
CA ASN A 961 11.12 -11.03 27.27
C ASN A 961 11.25 -11.36 28.78
N GLN A 962 10.28 -10.92 29.59
CA GLN A 962 10.19 -11.27 31.01
C GLN A 962 9.31 -12.52 31.21
N SER A 963 9.62 -13.33 32.23
CA SER A 963 8.77 -14.47 32.56
C SER A 963 7.43 -14.01 33.14
N LEU A 964 6.34 -14.67 32.75
CA LEU A 964 5.02 -14.44 33.35
C LEU A 964 4.80 -15.23 34.66
N LYS A 965 5.80 -15.98 35.14
CA LYS A 965 5.65 -16.85 36.33
C LYS A 965 5.30 -16.03 37.58
N GLY A 966 4.10 -16.27 38.12
CA GLY A 966 3.54 -15.54 39.26
C GLY A 966 2.48 -14.49 38.91
N ILE A 967 2.30 -14.15 37.62
CA ILE A 967 1.19 -13.31 37.17
C ILE A 967 -0.10 -14.12 37.15
N GLN A 968 -1.19 -13.53 37.64
CA GLN A 968 -2.54 -14.05 37.44
C GLN A 968 -3.13 -13.43 36.16
N LEU A 969 -3.40 -14.26 35.15
CA LEU A 969 -4.11 -13.83 33.94
C LEU A 969 -5.63 -13.80 34.25
N PRO A 970 -6.35 -12.71 33.92
CA PRO A 970 -7.76 -12.60 34.26
C PRO A 970 -8.63 -13.54 33.42
N SER A 971 -9.68 -14.09 34.01
CA SER A 971 -10.62 -15.05 33.39
C SER A 971 -11.54 -14.46 32.31
N SER A 972 -11.30 -13.20 31.93
CA SER A 972 -11.95 -12.46 30.85
C SER A 972 -11.08 -12.38 29.59
N LEU A 973 -9.80 -12.76 29.67
CA LEU A 973 -8.81 -12.53 28.61
C LEU A 973 -9.11 -13.41 27.40
N GLN A 974 -9.36 -12.78 26.25
CA GLN A 974 -9.68 -13.42 24.97
C GLN A 974 -8.51 -13.43 23.99
N SER A 975 -7.59 -12.47 24.11
CA SER A 975 -6.39 -12.37 23.27
C SER A 975 -5.13 -12.10 24.10
N LEU A 976 -4.10 -12.91 23.86
CA LEU A 976 -2.77 -12.76 24.44
C LEU A 976 -1.73 -12.78 23.32
N THR A 977 -1.03 -11.66 23.12
CA THR A 977 -0.05 -11.48 22.05
C THR A 977 1.31 -11.12 22.64
N PHE A 978 2.33 -11.91 22.33
CA PHE A 978 3.72 -11.66 22.70
C PHE A 978 4.49 -10.96 21.58
N GLY A 979 5.37 -10.02 21.95
CA GLY A 979 6.28 -9.36 21.02
C GLY A 979 7.46 -10.23 20.59
N TYR A 980 8.08 -9.85 19.47
CA TYR A 980 9.17 -10.54 18.76
C TYR A 980 10.24 -11.20 19.66
N LEU A 981 10.78 -10.54 20.68
CA LEU A 981 11.87 -11.08 21.51
C LEU A 981 11.41 -12.05 22.61
N PHE A 982 10.12 -12.33 22.77
CA PHE A 982 9.62 -13.20 23.84
C PHE A 982 10.08 -14.66 23.66
N ASN A 983 10.91 -15.14 24.58
CA ASN A 983 11.44 -16.51 24.57
C ASN A 983 11.58 -17.06 26.00
N GLN A 984 10.55 -16.88 26.82
CA GLN A 984 10.49 -17.40 28.19
C GLN A 984 9.61 -18.64 28.27
N SER A 985 9.87 -19.50 29.25
CA SER A 985 9.00 -20.66 29.51
C SER A 985 7.63 -20.19 30.01
N LEU A 986 6.57 -20.84 29.53
CA LEU A 986 5.21 -20.72 30.05
C LEU A 986 4.85 -21.82 31.08
N GLU A 987 5.82 -22.64 31.47
CA GLU A 987 5.67 -23.68 32.51
C GLU A 987 5.06 -23.11 33.81
N GLY A 988 3.96 -23.72 34.25
CA GLY A 988 3.25 -23.33 35.48
C GLY A 988 2.36 -22.09 35.37
N ILE A 989 2.25 -21.45 34.20
CA ILE A 989 1.28 -20.37 33.96
C ILE A 989 -0.06 -20.97 33.53
N GLN A 990 -1.14 -20.55 34.19
CA GLN A 990 -2.50 -20.95 33.86
C GLN A 990 -3.05 -20.02 32.76
N LEU A 991 -3.40 -20.59 31.61
CA LEU A 991 -4.10 -19.87 30.55
C LEU A 991 -5.60 -19.79 30.88
N PRO A 992 -6.25 -18.60 30.77
CA PRO A 992 -7.65 -18.46 31.12
C PRO A 992 -8.57 -19.16 30.12
N SER A 993 -9.67 -19.74 30.61
CA SER A 993 -10.65 -20.52 29.84
C SER A 993 -11.52 -19.69 28.86
N SER A 994 -11.25 -18.39 28.77
CA SER A 994 -11.83 -17.43 27.82
C SER A 994 -10.93 -17.14 26.61
N LEU A 995 -9.69 -17.63 26.60
CA LEU A 995 -8.68 -17.25 25.62
C LEU A 995 -9.03 -17.82 24.24
N ASN A 996 -9.37 -16.94 23.30
CA ASN A 996 -9.73 -17.26 21.92
C ASN A 996 -8.51 -17.20 20.98
N SER A 997 -7.50 -16.40 21.31
CA SER A 997 -6.30 -16.17 20.50
C SER A 997 -5.02 -16.13 21.35
N LEU A 998 -4.02 -16.91 20.96
CA LEU A 998 -2.67 -16.93 21.53
C LEU A 998 -1.64 -16.76 20.40
N THR A 999 -0.83 -15.71 20.48
CA THR A 999 0.19 -15.39 19.48
C THR A 999 1.56 -15.23 20.15
N PHE A 1000 2.52 -16.06 19.74
CA PHE A 1000 3.91 -15.94 20.13
C PHE A 1000 4.70 -15.09 19.14
N GLY A 1001 5.66 -14.30 19.65
CA GLY A 1001 6.59 -13.55 18.81
C GLY A 1001 7.74 -14.41 18.27
N ASP A 1002 8.43 -13.87 17.28
CA ASP A 1002 9.35 -14.63 16.41
C ASP A 1002 10.50 -15.36 17.11
N LYS A 1003 11.00 -14.88 18.24
CA LYS A 1003 12.08 -15.56 18.98
C LYS A 1003 11.60 -16.64 19.95
N PHE A 1004 10.30 -16.93 20.02
CA PHE A 1004 9.78 -17.97 20.90
C PHE A 1004 10.20 -19.38 20.42
N ASN A 1005 11.08 -20.03 21.18
CA ASN A 1005 11.54 -21.39 20.89
C ASN A 1005 11.77 -22.20 22.20
N LYS A 1006 10.84 -22.04 23.14
CA LYS A 1006 10.70 -22.89 24.34
C LYS A 1006 9.70 -24.00 24.08
N SER A 1007 9.84 -25.10 24.82
CA SER A 1007 8.83 -26.15 24.79
C SER A 1007 7.53 -25.66 25.43
N LEU A 1008 6.43 -26.30 25.07
CA LEU A 1008 5.11 -26.08 25.66
C LEU A 1008 4.69 -27.23 26.59
N ASP A 1009 5.62 -28.10 26.98
CA ASP A 1009 5.39 -29.26 27.85
C ASP A 1009 4.62 -28.87 29.14
N GLY A 1010 3.60 -29.66 29.47
CA GLY A 1010 2.78 -29.45 30.67
C GLY A 1010 1.75 -28.30 30.59
N ILE A 1011 1.76 -27.48 29.53
CA ILE A 1011 0.79 -26.39 29.36
C ILE A 1011 -0.56 -26.95 28.91
N GLN A 1012 -1.63 -26.51 29.57
CA GLN A 1012 -2.99 -26.79 29.16
C GLN A 1012 -3.49 -25.66 28.26
N LEU A 1013 -3.75 -25.97 26.98
CA LEU A 1013 -4.40 -25.03 26.06
C LEU A 1013 -5.91 -24.98 26.39
N PRO A 1014 -6.51 -23.78 26.54
CA PRO A 1014 -7.91 -23.69 26.94
C PRO A 1014 -8.86 -24.10 25.81
N SER A 1015 -9.98 -24.74 26.16
CA SER A 1015 -10.96 -25.26 25.21
C SER A 1015 -11.71 -24.18 24.40
N SER A 1016 -11.49 -22.90 24.69
CA SER A 1016 -11.94 -21.74 23.92
C SER A 1016 -11.04 -21.36 22.74
N LEU A 1017 -9.80 -21.87 22.68
CA LEU A 1017 -8.76 -21.31 21.79
C LEU A 1017 -9.04 -21.58 20.31
N GLN A 1018 -9.39 -20.52 19.58
CA GLN A 1018 -9.71 -20.56 18.14
C GLN A 1018 -8.49 -20.27 17.25
N SER A 1019 -7.47 -19.58 17.76
CA SER A 1019 -6.24 -19.26 17.02
C SER A 1019 -4.99 -19.46 17.87
N LEU A 1020 -4.05 -20.24 17.36
CA LEU A 1020 -2.70 -20.44 17.89
C LEU A 1020 -1.67 -20.10 16.81
N THR A 1021 -0.81 -19.13 17.08
CA THR A 1021 0.23 -18.68 16.14
C THR A 1021 1.60 -18.71 16.80
N PHE A 1022 2.54 -19.42 16.18
CA PHE A 1022 3.96 -19.41 16.50
C PHE A 1022 4.74 -18.56 15.50
N GLY A 1023 5.68 -17.76 16.00
CA GLY A 1023 6.59 -16.99 15.16
C GLY A 1023 7.82 -17.76 14.67
N GLU A 1024 8.70 -17.08 13.94
CA GLU A 1024 9.72 -17.66 13.04
C GLU A 1024 10.67 -18.72 13.61
N GLU A 1025 11.17 -18.57 14.85
CA GLU A 1025 12.17 -19.47 15.44
C GLU A 1025 11.57 -20.74 16.08
N PHE A 1026 10.24 -20.89 16.15
CA PHE A 1026 9.63 -22.00 16.89
C PHE A 1026 9.92 -23.35 16.21
N ASN A 1027 10.71 -24.19 16.87
CA ASN A 1027 11.08 -25.52 16.37
C ASN A 1027 11.19 -26.52 17.54
N ARG A 1028 10.08 -26.71 18.27
CA ARG A 1028 9.93 -27.71 19.34
C ARG A 1028 8.83 -28.68 19.02
N SER A 1029 8.98 -29.92 19.48
CA SER A 1029 7.94 -30.93 19.36
C SER A 1029 6.66 -30.43 20.05
N LEU A 1030 5.51 -30.84 19.52
CA LEU A 1030 4.20 -30.67 20.14
C LEU A 1030 3.64 -32.03 20.60
N GLU A 1031 4.48 -33.07 20.67
CA GLU A 1031 4.14 -34.39 21.19
C GLU A 1031 3.53 -34.30 22.61
N GLY A 1032 2.46 -35.05 22.86
CA GLY A 1032 1.71 -35.01 24.12
C GLY A 1032 0.77 -33.80 24.29
N ILE A 1033 0.94 -32.71 23.54
CA ILE A 1033 0.11 -31.51 23.66
C ILE A 1033 -1.28 -31.73 23.04
N GLN A 1034 -2.31 -31.51 23.83
CA GLN A 1034 -3.70 -31.60 23.37
C GLN A 1034 -4.12 -30.28 22.72
N LEU A 1035 -4.31 -30.30 21.40
CA LEU A 1035 -4.89 -29.16 20.67
C LEU A 1035 -6.41 -29.10 20.94
N PRO A 1036 -6.96 -27.94 21.31
CA PRO A 1036 -8.37 -27.84 21.68
C PRO A 1036 -9.29 -27.98 20.45
N SER A 1037 -10.44 -28.63 20.63
CA SER A 1037 -11.40 -28.92 19.55
C SER A 1037 -12.06 -27.70 18.91
N SER A 1038 -11.82 -26.49 19.44
CA SER A 1038 -12.27 -25.20 18.92
C SER A 1038 -11.27 -24.48 18.01
N LEU A 1039 -10.07 -25.04 17.82
CA LEU A 1039 -8.94 -24.39 17.13
C LEU A 1039 -9.16 -24.30 15.61
N GLN A 1040 -9.65 -23.15 15.16
CA GLN A 1040 -9.92 -22.84 13.76
C GLN A 1040 -8.67 -22.42 12.96
N SER A 1041 -7.62 -21.92 13.62
CA SER A 1041 -6.36 -21.57 12.96
C SER A 1041 -5.13 -21.97 13.77
N LEU A 1042 -4.20 -22.65 13.11
CA LEU A 1042 -2.89 -23.04 13.63
C LEU A 1042 -1.80 -22.62 12.65
N LYS A 1043 -0.88 -21.75 13.08
CA LYS A 1043 0.20 -21.21 12.25
C LYS A 1043 1.56 -21.43 12.89
N PHE A 1044 2.53 -21.83 12.05
CA PHE A 1044 3.93 -22.01 12.39
C PHE A 1044 4.81 -21.08 11.55
N GLY A 1045 5.84 -20.51 12.17
CA GLY A 1045 6.92 -19.77 11.50
C GLY A 1045 7.83 -20.67 10.66
N ALA A 1046 8.71 -20.07 9.85
CA ALA A 1046 9.44 -20.78 8.81
C ALA A 1046 10.44 -21.85 9.28
N LYS A 1047 10.90 -21.81 10.55
CA LYS A 1047 11.87 -22.78 11.07
C LYS A 1047 11.25 -23.99 11.76
N PHE A 1048 9.91 -24.10 11.82
CA PHE A 1048 9.27 -25.29 12.35
C PHE A 1048 9.55 -26.49 11.42
N ASN A 1049 10.28 -27.47 11.94
CA ASN A 1049 10.65 -28.69 11.23
C ASN A 1049 10.69 -29.89 12.21
N GLN A 1050 9.57 -30.12 12.90
CA GLN A 1050 9.36 -31.28 13.76
C GLN A 1050 8.27 -32.16 13.15
N SER A 1051 8.29 -33.46 13.47
CA SER A 1051 7.20 -34.36 13.10
C SER A 1051 5.89 -33.92 13.76
N LEU A 1052 4.79 -34.11 13.03
CA LEU A 1052 3.42 -33.98 13.55
C LEU A 1052 2.75 -35.36 13.72
N GLU A 1053 3.52 -36.44 13.56
CA GLU A 1053 3.06 -37.81 13.76
C GLU A 1053 2.53 -38.01 15.20
N GLY A 1054 1.40 -38.69 15.33
CA GLY A 1054 0.69 -38.85 16.60
C GLY A 1054 -0.16 -37.65 17.05
N ILE A 1055 0.07 -36.44 16.52
CA ILE A 1055 -0.67 -35.23 16.92
C ILE A 1055 -2.06 -35.22 16.29
N GLN A 1056 -3.10 -35.16 17.13
CA GLN A 1056 -4.48 -35.04 16.69
C GLN A 1056 -4.81 -33.59 16.33
N LEU A 1057 -4.90 -33.29 15.04
CA LEU A 1057 -5.42 -32.00 14.55
C LEU A 1057 -6.95 -31.95 14.74
N PRO A 1058 -7.51 -30.86 15.30
CA PRO A 1058 -8.94 -30.77 15.56
C PRO A 1058 -9.74 -30.52 14.27
N SER A 1059 -10.92 -31.13 14.17
CA SER A 1059 -11.79 -31.07 12.97
C SER A 1059 -12.42 -29.70 12.69
N SER A 1060 -12.25 -28.72 13.58
CA SER A 1060 -12.66 -27.32 13.39
C SER A 1060 -11.62 -26.47 12.66
N LEU A 1061 -10.43 -27.00 12.38
CA LEU A 1061 -9.29 -26.30 11.80
C LEU A 1061 -9.55 -25.89 10.33
N LYS A 1062 -9.78 -24.59 10.13
CA LYS A 1062 -10.03 -23.96 8.82
C LYS A 1062 -8.76 -23.43 8.15
N THR A 1063 -7.70 -23.19 8.92
CA THR A 1063 -6.47 -22.56 8.42
C THR A 1063 -5.26 -23.13 9.14
N PHE A 1064 -4.57 -24.05 8.48
CA PHE A 1064 -3.26 -24.57 8.87
C PHE A 1064 -2.17 -23.88 8.05
N THR A 1065 -1.02 -23.56 8.66
CA THR A 1065 0.12 -22.97 7.93
C THR A 1065 1.43 -23.46 8.54
N SER A 1066 2.26 -24.14 7.74
CA SER A 1066 3.59 -24.62 8.12
C SER A 1066 4.47 -24.73 6.88
N ARG A 1067 5.75 -24.34 6.97
CA ARG A 1067 6.71 -24.42 5.86
C ARG A 1067 7.32 -25.82 5.68
N ALA A 1068 7.09 -26.74 6.64
CA ALA A 1068 7.71 -28.07 6.68
C ALA A 1068 7.29 -29.01 5.53
N PHE A 1069 6.09 -28.85 4.96
CA PHE A 1069 5.56 -29.75 3.93
C PHE A 1069 6.21 -29.61 2.54
N CYS A 1070 7.11 -28.65 2.33
CA CYS A 1070 7.68 -28.36 1.01
C CYS A 1070 8.98 -29.11 0.66
N MET A 1071 9.57 -29.92 1.55
CA MET A 1071 10.81 -30.69 1.26
C MET A 1071 10.78 -32.14 1.77
N GLY A 1072 9.86 -32.92 1.19
CA GLY A 1072 9.97 -34.35 0.83
C GLY A 1072 10.50 -35.40 1.82
N SER A 1073 9.68 -36.42 2.10
CA SER A 1073 9.91 -37.78 1.57
C SER A 1073 8.77 -38.75 1.93
N ALA A 1074 8.68 -39.85 1.16
CA ALA A 1074 7.69 -40.95 1.23
C ALA A 1074 6.24 -40.59 0.84
#